data_AF-A0A9P5ZPH9-F1
#
_entry.id   AF-A0A9P5ZPH9-F1
#
_cell.length_a   1.000
_cell.length_b   1.000
_cell.length_c   1.000
_cell.angle_alpha   90.00
_cell.angle_beta   90.00
_cell.angle_gamma   90.00
#
_symmetry.space_group_name_H-M   'P 1'
#
loop_
_entity.id
_entity.type
_entity.pdbx_description
1 polymer ?
#
loop_
_entity_poly.entity_id
_entity_poly.type
_entity_poly.pdbx_seq_one_letter_code
_entity_poly.pdbx_strand_id
1 'polypeptide(L)'
;MAPRIDPKVPQVLHDLPTPEPESPFRPRKPYRFSTLCATVENPSQKDQYGSSSVPIYQTSTFKGMNGEYDYSRSGNPTRSHLEHHIAKISSAEHAFAVSSGMAALDIILRLLKPGDEVIAGDDLYGGTNRLLTYLRTHGGVTVHHVDTTNPSSIRPYLNATKTAMVLLESPTNPLLKIADLAQLSKDVKEAAPNAVVVVDNTMMSPYLQRPLDHGADIVYDSATKYLSGHHDLMAGVITCNRADLAKQMAFMINSVGNALTPFDAFLLLRGTKTLAVRMDRQQSSAQLVAKYLHTLGFTTYYPGLGSHPGKEIHDRIADGPGAVLSFRTGDKELSERIVGATRLWGISVSFGCVNSLISMPCAMSHASIDPATRAARGLPEDLIRLCVGIEDPADLLDDLERALVDAGAIALASDLNSYVRANLQDNSLRDGAISRAVEKLAMRETADNREWLVSAPGKVILFGEHAVVHGVTAIAASVDLRCYGYATPRQDDKITLHFTDIDDFRGEWNIDSLPWDYCSAIVEGEEHPDSVDQILYDAIQQGPLAHLEGHKSAQAAALAFLYIYMKLARDRPSLNFTARSTLPVGAGLGSSASFSTCSAMALLLIHRRISLPTIPKPARASDSPNDPGHIHFSHEGRKAITPAIAEEVNRWAFVAEKILHGNPSGVDNSVAVFGGALAYTRAGFGKPSGMEGIQGFKSLRFLLTNSKVPRDTKRLVAGVGQKKLEEPELVNGILDAIQAISDEGRRALADPEVSREALLSALSSLINENHIHLANLGVSHPALEAIRAKTAARQLSTKLTGAGGGGCAVTLVPDDFHEDALSDLIEDLQRDGYEPYLTSVGGSGLGVLSPYTRRGSAESLGRLTPPETPGELTSQRTGGEEVPLNAAFETTATTGLSQWAEELGRWLYV
;
A
#
# COMPACT_ATOMS: atom_id res chain seq x y z
N MET A 1 -68.80 -5.46 26.78
CA MET A 1 -68.25 -6.48 27.72
C MET A 1 -67.75 -7.64 26.87
N ALA A 2 -66.43 -7.82 26.78
CA ALA A 2 -65.84 -8.98 26.09
C ALA A 2 -65.80 -10.17 27.05
N PRO A 3 -66.22 -11.39 26.64
CA PRO A 3 -66.10 -12.56 27.48
C PRO A 3 -64.66 -13.11 27.41
N ARG A 4 -64.03 -13.25 28.58
CA ARG A 4 -62.75 -13.96 28.76
C ARG A 4 -62.99 -15.46 28.65
N ILE A 5 -62.20 -16.16 27.83
CA ILE A 5 -62.16 -17.63 27.81
C ILE A 5 -61.05 -18.09 28.75
N ASP A 6 -61.44 -18.93 29.70
CA ASP A 6 -60.61 -19.54 30.75
C ASP A 6 -59.81 -20.74 30.20
N PRO A 7 -58.47 -20.78 30.32
CA PRO A 7 -57.63 -21.81 29.73
C PRO A 7 -57.63 -23.18 30.45
N LYS A 8 -58.56 -23.45 31.39
CA LYS A 8 -58.54 -24.68 32.22
C LYS A 8 -59.62 -25.74 31.93
N VAL A 9 -60.23 -25.76 30.74
CA VAL A 9 -61.14 -26.85 30.34
C VAL A 9 -60.51 -27.73 29.25
N PRO A 10 -60.30 -29.04 29.46
CA PRO A 10 -59.80 -29.93 28.41
C PRO A 10 -60.89 -30.11 27.34
N GLN A 11 -60.62 -29.71 26.10
CA GLN A 11 -61.47 -30.05 24.96
C GLN A 11 -61.29 -31.53 24.63
N VAL A 12 -62.35 -32.32 24.84
CA VAL A 12 -62.48 -33.66 24.28
C VAL A 12 -62.76 -33.50 22.79
N LEU A 13 -61.75 -33.73 21.95
CA LEU A 13 -61.92 -33.83 20.50
C LEU A 13 -62.36 -35.25 20.15
N HIS A 14 -63.57 -35.37 19.60
CA HIS A 14 -64.06 -36.59 19.00
C HIS A 14 -63.26 -36.90 17.73
N ASP A 15 -62.50 -37.99 17.76
CA ASP A 15 -61.66 -38.45 16.66
C ASP A 15 -62.51 -39.29 15.69
N LEU A 16 -63.04 -38.66 14.65
CA LEU A 16 -63.61 -39.39 13.50
C LEU A 16 -62.53 -39.45 12.40
N PRO A 17 -62.18 -40.63 11.88
CA PRO A 17 -61.13 -40.76 10.87
C PRO A 17 -61.56 -40.05 9.58
N THR A 18 -60.78 -39.05 9.19
CA THR A 18 -60.94 -38.38 7.88
C THR A 18 -60.37 -39.32 6.81
N PRO A 19 -61.11 -39.66 5.74
CA PRO A 19 -60.58 -40.52 4.69
C PRO A 19 -59.37 -39.85 4.02
N GLU A 20 -58.30 -40.62 3.81
CA GLU A 20 -57.09 -40.10 3.15
C GLU A 20 -57.41 -39.61 1.73
N PRO A 21 -56.89 -38.45 1.31
CA PRO A 21 -57.20 -37.90 0.00
C PRO A 21 -56.63 -38.80 -1.11
N GLU A 22 -57.50 -39.28 -2.02
CA GLU A 22 -57.18 -40.09 -3.21
C GLU A 22 -56.36 -39.35 -4.30
N SER A 23 -55.66 -38.27 -3.96
CA SER A 23 -54.79 -37.56 -4.91
C SER A 23 -53.44 -38.28 -5.02
N PRO A 24 -52.94 -38.59 -6.23
CA PRO A 24 -51.65 -39.25 -6.39
C PRO A 24 -50.53 -38.41 -5.75
N PHE A 25 -49.94 -38.94 -4.68
CA PHE A 25 -48.84 -38.30 -3.96
C PHE A 25 -47.60 -38.30 -4.85
N ARG A 26 -47.28 -37.16 -5.46
CA ARG A 26 -46.00 -36.99 -6.15
C ARG A 26 -44.94 -36.67 -5.10
N PRO A 27 -43.95 -37.54 -4.85
CA PRO A 27 -42.88 -37.22 -3.90
C PRO A 27 -42.15 -35.96 -4.34
N ARG A 28 -41.86 -35.07 -3.38
CA ARG A 28 -41.08 -33.86 -3.65
C ARG A 28 -39.70 -34.28 -4.18
N LYS A 29 -39.25 -33.63 -5.26
CA LYS A 29 -37.90 -33.86 -5.79
C LYS A 29 -36.85 -33.37 -4.77
N PRO A 30 -35.66 -33.99 -4.73
CA PRO A 30 -34.55 -33.47 -3.94
C PRO A 30 -34.21 -32.02 -4.33
N TYR A 31 -33.74 -31.24 -3.36
CA TYR A 31 -33.28 -29.88 -3.60
C TYR A 31 -32.06 -29.85 -4.51
N ARG A 32 -31.94 -28.79 -5.31
CA ARG A 32 -30.76 -28.53 -6.15
C ARG A 32 -29.65 -27.89 -5.32
N PHE A 33 -28.42 -27.92 -5.83
CA PHE A 33 -27.24 -27.48 -5.10
C PHE A 33 -27.36 -26.05 -4.52
N SER A 34 -27.79 -25.06 -5.31
CA SER A 34 -27.92 -23.68 -4.83
C SER A 34 -28.91 -23.55 -3.66
N THR A 35 -29.97 -24.36 -3.65
CA THR A 35 -30.88 -24.46 -2.51
C THR A 35 -30.21 -25.12 -1.30
N LEU A 36 -29.42 -26.17 -1.48
CA LEU A 36 -28.64 -26.80 -0.42
C LEU A 36 -27.56 -25.86 0.15
N CYS A 37 -26.97 -24.98 -0.66
CA CYS A 37 -26.09 -23.91 -0.19
C CYS A 37 -26.84 -22.90 0.66
N ALA A 38 -27.95 -22.35 0.17
CA ALA A 38 -28.68 -21.27 0.84
C ALA A 38 -29.43 -21.74 2.10
N THR A 39 -29.92 -22.99 2.08
CA THR A 39 -30.79 -23.54 3.12
C THR A 39 -30.25 -24.86 3.63
N VAL A 40 -29.95 -24.91 4.92
CA VAL A 40 -29.66 -26.17 5.62
C VAL A 40 -30.48 -26.25 6.86
N GLU A 41 -31.40 -27.21 6.83
CA GLU A 41 -31.98 -27.76 8.04
C GLU A 41 -31.17 -28.99 8.45
N ASN A 42 -30.79 -29.02 9.73
CA ASN A 42 -30.32 -30.22 10.39
C ASN A 42 -31.43 -30.73 11.32
N PRO A 43 -32.25 -31.72 10.91
CA PRO A 43 -33.37 -32.18 11.72
C PRO A 43 -32.97 -32.75 13.07
N SER A 44 -31.74 -33.28 13.19
CA SER A 44 -31.20 -33.81 14.45
C SER A 44 -30.66 -32.72 15.38
N GLN A 45 -30.54 -31.47 14.91
CA GLN A 45 -29.98 -30.37 15.69
C GLN A 45 -30.86 -29.13 15.56
N LYS A 46 -31.75 -28.94 16.53
CA LYS A 46 -32.64 -27.76 16.60
C LYS A 46 -32.09 -26.76 17.62
N ASP A 47 -31.97 -25.50 17.21
CA ASP A 47 -31.69 -24.41 18.14
C ASP A 47 -32.85 -24.23 19.12
N GLN A 48 -32.54 -24.03 20.39
CA GLN A 48 -33.53 -23.93 21.47
C GLN A 48 -34.43 -22.69 21.35
N TYR A 49 -34.00 -21.66 20.62
CA TYR A 49 -34.76 -20.42 20.41
C TYR A 49 -35.34 -20.30 19.00
N GLY A 50 -35.12 -21.29 18.12
CA GLY A 50 -35.58 -21.24 16.73
C GLY A 50 -34.87 -20.17 15.88
N SER A 51 -33.60 -19.90 16.16
CA SER A 51 -32.80 -18.89 15.45
C SER A 51 -32.72 -19.16 13.95
N SER A 52 -32.96 -18.15 13.11
CA SER A 52 -32.89 -18.29 11.64
C SER A 52 -31.47 -18.47 11.11
N SER A 53 -30.47 -17.97 11.85
CA SER A 53 -29.06 -18.26 11.61
C SER A 53 -28.52 -19.09 12.76
N VAL A 54 -27.56 -19.95 12.46
CA VAL A 54 -26.90 -20.81 13.44
C VAL A 54 -26.18 -19.94 14.47
N PRO A 55 -26.49 -20.07 15.78
CA PRO A 55 -25.77 -19.34 16.82
C PRO A 55 -24.29 -19.78 16.91
N ILE A 56 -23.43 -18.87 17.35
CA ILE A 56 -22.00 -19.14 17.53
C ILE A 56 -21.76 -19.62 18.96
N TYR A 57 -21.53 -20.92 19.14
CA TYR A 57 -21.23 -21.52 20.44
C TYR A 57 -19.73 -21.42 20.76
N GLN A 58 -19.29 -20.29 21.30
CA GLN A 58 -17.87 -20.04 21.64
C GLN A 58 -17.37 -20.78 22.88
N THR A 59 -18.27 -21.39 23.67
CA THR A 59 -17.90 -22.10 24.91
C THR A 59 -16.92 -23.24 24.67
N SER A 60 -16.04 -23.50 25.64
CA SER A 60 -15.12 -24.64 25.61
C SER A 60 -15.75 -25.93 26.13
N THR A 61 -16.71 -25.84 27.06
CA THR A 61 -17.33 -26.99 27.74
C THR A 61 -18.85 -26.87 27.78
N PHE A 62 -19.51 -28.02 27.91
CA PHE A 62 -20.96 -28.16 27.99
C PHE A 62 -21.36 -28.93 29.27
N LYS A 63 -22.47 -28.54 29.90
CA LYS A 63 -22.93 -29.16 31.17
C LYS A 63 -23.90 -30.31 30.89
N GLY A 64 -23.69 -31.45 31.55
CA GLY A 64 -24.60 -32.61 31.54
C GLY A 64 -23.85 -33.94 31.42
N MET A 65 -24.38 -35.02 32.02
CA MET A 65 -23.70 -36.33 32.05
C MET A 65 -23.97 -37.22 30.81
N ASN A 66 -24.77 -36.79 29.83
CA ASN A 66 -25.06 -37.52 28.58
C ASN A 66 -25.44 -36.55 27.43
N GLY A 67 -24.86 -35.34 27.43
CA GLY A 67 -25.07 -34.40 26.34
C GLY A 67 -24.37 -34.87 25.06
N GLU A 68 -24.88 -34.50 23.88
CA GLU A 68 -24.21 -34.72 22.59
C GLU A 68 -22.83 -34.06 22.55
N TYR A 69 -22.66 -32.97 23.29
CA TYR A 69 -21.42 -32.21 23.43
C TYR A 69 -20.95 -32.20 24.88
N ASP A 70 -19.65 -32.39 25.07
CA ASP A 70 -18.94 -32.31 26.35
C ASP A 70 -17.84 -31.23 26.32
N TYR A 71 -17.02 -31.23 25.27
CA TYR A 71 -15.85 -30.38 25.09
C TYR A 71 -15.68 -29.97 23.62
N SER A 72 -15.52 -28.68 23.33
CA SER A 72 -15.55 -28.12 21.97
C SER A 72 -14.47 -28.65 21.02
N ARG A 73 -13.36 -29.19 21.53
CA ARG A 73 -12.35 -29.92 20.72
C ARG A 73 -12.91 -31.21 20.14
N SER A 74 -13.70 -31.96 20.91
CA SER A 74 -14.35 -33.21 20.48
C SER A 74 -15.54 -32.93 19.56
N GLY A 75 -16.37 -31.96 19.91
CA GLY A 75 -17.57 -31.58 19.14
C GLY A 75 -18.09 -30.21 19.56
N ASN A 76 -18.59 -29.41 18.63
CA ASN A 76 -19.16 -28.09 18.89
C ASN A 76 -20.42 -27.88 18.03
N PRO A 77 -21.54 -27.38 18.58
CA PRO A 77 -22.79 -27.24 17.82
C PRO A 77 -22.66 -26.45 16.51
N THR A 78 -21.90 -25.36 16.51
CA THR A 78 -21.65 -24.51 15.31
C THR A 78 -20.90 -25.31 14.24
N ARG A 79 -19.87 -26.05 14.66
CA ARG A 79 -19.04 -26.86 13.76
C ARG A 79 -19.80 -28.08 13.24
N SER A 80 -20.56 -28.78 14.09
CA SER A 80 -21.40 -29.91 13.64
C SER A 80 -22.43 -29.48 12.60
N HIS A 81 -23.01 -28.28 12.74
CA HIS A 81 -23.92 -27.75 11.74
C HIS A 81 -23.20 -27.47 10.41
N LEU A 82 -21.99 -26.89 10.45
CA LEU A 82 -21.12 -26.74 9.29
C LEU A 82 -20.81 -28.09 8.64
N GLU A 83 -20.36 -29.07 9.40
CA GLU A 83 -20.00 -30.40 8.90
C GLU A 83 -21.21 -31.06 8.23
N HIS A 84 -22.40 -30.98 8.83
CA HIS A 84 -23.64 -31.43 8.19
C HIS A 84 -23.95 -30.69 6.89
N HIS A 85 -23.75 -29.37 6.84
CA HIS A 85 -23.93 -28.58 5.62
C HIS A 85 -22.96 -29.06 4.52
N ILE A 86 -21.68 -29.18 4.84
CA ILE A 86 -20.64 -29.63 3.91
C ILE A 86 -20.94 -31.04 3.40
N ALA A 87 -21.31 -31.97 4.28
CA ALA A 87 -21.70 -33.33 3.90
C ALA A 87 -22.85 -33.31 2.87
N LYS A 88 -23.88 -32.49 3.10
CA LYS A 88 -25.01 -32.33 2.16
C LYS A 88 -24.59 -31.81 0.79
N ILE A 89 -23.81 -30.73 0.72
CA ILE A 89 -23.44 -30.14 -0.59
C ILE A 89 -22.43 -31.03 -1.32
N SER A 90 -21.56 -31.75 -0.61
CA SER A 90 -20.61 -32.69 -1.18
C SER A 90 -21.23 -34.06 -1.51
N SER A 91 -22.52 -34.28 -1.19
CA SER A 91 -23.18 -35.59 -1.32
C SER A 91 -22.43 -36.71 -0.57
N ALA A 92 -21.89 -36.36 0.60
CA ALA A 92 -21.12 -37.26 1.44
C ALA A 92 -21.92 -37.69 2.68
N GLU A 93 -21.65 -38.88 3.22
CA GLU A 93 -22.23 -39.32 4.50
C GLU A 93 -21.58 -38.64 5.71
N HIS A 94 -20.29 -38.33 5.61
CA HIS A 94 -19.52 -37.72 6.69
C HIS A 94 -18.70 -36.53 6.19
N ALA A 95 -18.60 -35.50 7.03
CA ALA A 95 -17.71 -34.37 6.82
C ALA A 95 -17.05 -33.96 8.14
N PHE A 96 -15.86 -33.40 8.04
CA PHE A 96 -15.08 -32.89 9.17
C PHE A 96 -14.47 -31.53 8.83
N ALA A 97 -14.49 -30.58 9.76
CA ALA A 97 -13.91 -29.26 9.59
C ALA A 97 -12.69 -29.06 10.49
N VAL A 98 -11.56 -28.67 9.88
CA VAL A 98 -10.26 -28.48 10.54
C VAL A 98 -9.66 -27.11 10.20
N SER A 99 -8.60 -26.74 10.91
CA SER A 99 -8.02 -25.38 10.88
C SER A 99 -7.40 -24.92 9.55
N SER A 100 -7.12 -25.82 8.60
CA SER A 100 -6.61 -25.47 7.26
C SER A 100 -6.68 -26.67 6.30
N GLY A 101 -6.59 -26.43 4.99
CA GLY A 101 -6.44 -27.52 4.01
C GLY A 101 -5.22 -28.42 4.28
N MET A 102 -4.11 -27.86 4.77
CA MET A 102 -2.94 -28.66 5.15
C MET A 102 -3.18 -29.49 6.40
N ALA A 103 -3.97 -28.99 7.36
CA ALA A 103 -4.40 -29.79 8.51
C ALA A 103 -5.33 -30.93 8.08
N ALA A 104 -6.16 -30.73 7.05
CA ALA A 104 -6.99 -31.79 6.47
C ALA A 104 -6.13 -32.91 5.88
N LEU A 105 -5.15 -32.54 5.05
CA LEU A 105 -4.20 -33.49 4.48
C LEU A 105 -3.35 -34.19 5.56
N ASP A 106 -2.87 -33.48 6.59
CA ASP A 106 -2.12 -34.09 7.70
C ASP A 106 -2.94 -35.16 8.43
N ILE A 107 -4.23 -34.91 8.70
CA ILE A 107 -5.13 -35.89 9.30
C ILE A 107 -5.29 -37.13 8.40
N ILE A 108 -5.44 -36.93 7.09
CA ILE A 108 -5.56 -38.03 6.13
C ILE A 108 -4.27 -38.84 6.08
N LEU A 109 -3.11 -38.19 6.04
CA LEU A 109 -1.82 -38.87 5.95
C LEU A 109 -1.45 -39.64 7.23
N ARG A 110 -2.05 -39.31 8.38
CA ARG A 110 -1.90 -40.08 9.63
C ARG A 110 -2.59 -41.44 9.62
N LEU A 111 -3.35 -41.77 8.56
CA LEU A 111 -3.84 -43.13 8.31
C LEU A 111 -2.70 -44.09 7.90
N LEU A 112 -1.60 -43.53 7.38
CA LEU A 112 -0.44 -44.29 6.91
C LEU A 112 0.40 -44.82 8.08
N LYS A 113 1.07 -45.94 7.83
CA LYS A 113 1.97 -46.61 8.76
C LYS A 113 3.37 -46.73 8.14
N PRO A 114 4.43 -46.86 8.96
CA PRO A 114 5.76 -47.16 8.44
C PRO A 114 5.73 -48.44 7.58
N GLY A 115 6.29 -48.36 6.37
CA GLY A 115 6.27 -49.42 5.35
C GLY A 115 5.23 -49.24 4.25
N ASP A 116 4.25 -48.34 4.44
CA ASP A 116 3.25 -48.03 3.42
C ASP A 116 3.86 -47.26 2.24
N GLU A 117 3.24 -47.42 1.07
CA GLU A 117 3.57 -46.70 -0.16
C GLU A 117 2.41 -45.77 -0.58
N VAL A 118 2.76 -44.53 -0.93
CA VAL A 118 1.86 -43.50 -1.44
C VAL A 118 2.21 -43.21 -2.89
N ILE A 119 1.21 -43.25 -3.77
CA ILE A 119 1.34 -42.75 -5.15
C ILE A 119 0.72 -41.36 -5.20
N ALA A 120 1.45 -40.37 -5.68
CA ALA A 120 1.03 -38.98 -5.72
C ALA A 120 1.30 -38.36 -7.09
N GLY A 121 0.50 -37.36 -7.49
CA GLY A 121 0.76 -36.57 -8.69
C GLY A 121 2.17 -35.95 -8.72
N ASP A 122 2.72 -35.79 -9.92
CA ASP A 122 3.97 -35.07 -10.16
C ASP A 122 3.80 -33.54 -10.06
N ASP A 123 2.59 -33.08 -10.34
CA ASP A 123 2.13 -31.70 -10.28
C ASP A 123 1.01 -31.57 -9.22
N LEU A 124 1.43 -31.24 -8.00
CA LEU A 124 0.58 -31.06 -6.83
C LEU A 124 0.93 -29.73 -6.17
N TYR A 125 -0.01 -29.18 -5.39
CA TYR A 125 0.26 -28.03 -4.54
C TYR A 125 1.58 -28.17 -3.74
N GLY A 126 2.41 -27.11 -3.76
CA GLY A 126 3.72 -27.10 -3.08
C GLY A 126 3.67 -27.49 -1.59
N GLY A 127 2.59 -27.16 -0.87
CA GLY A 127 2.40 -27.58 0.52
C GLY A 127 2.22 -29.09 0.68
N THR A 128 1.49 -29.73 -0.24
CA THR A 128 1.30 -31.19 -0.30
C THR A 128 2.63 -31.89 -0.49
N ASN A 129 3.44 -31.42 -1.46
CA ASN A 129 4.78 -31.93 -1.71
C ASN A 129 5.69 -31.86 -0.49
N ARG A 130 5.64 -30.75 0.26
CA ARG A 130 6.43 -30.58 1.50
C ARG A 130 6.03 -31.60 2.57
N LEU A 131 4.73 -31.84 2.75
CA LEU A 131 4.25 -32.78 3.76
C LEU A 131 4.56 -34.25 3.40
N LEU A 132 4.39 -34.62 2.13
CA LEU A 132 4.79 -35.94 1.63
C LEU A 132 6.30 -36.17 1.75
N THR A 133 7.12 -35.15 1.48
CA THR A 133 8.57 -35.23 1.66
C THR A 133 8.93 -35.44 3.13
N TYR A 134 8.24 -34.75 4.05
CA TYR A 134 8.43 -34.95 5.49
C TYR A 134 8.11 -36.39 5.91
N LEU A 135 7.00 -36.96 5.43
CA LEU A 135 6.64 -38.36 5.72
C LEU A 135 7.63 -39.36 5.12
N ARG A 136 8.16 -39.08 3.94
CA ARG A 136 9.20 -39.91 3.34
C ARG A 136 10.47 -39.93 4.19
N THR A 137 10.90 -38.77 4.68
CA THR A 137 12.15 -38.63 5.44
C THR A 137 12.01 -39.12 6.89
N HIS A 138 10.85 -38.95 7.51
CA HIS A 138 10.68 -39.16 8.96
C HIS A 138 9.60 -40.18 9.35
N GLY A 139 8.66 -40.49 8.46
CA GLY A 139 7.51 -41.36 8.73
C GLY A 139 7.68 -42.81 8.29
N GLY A 140 8.78 -43.16 7.62
CA GLY A 140 9.01 -44.51 7.09
C GLY A 140 8.04 -44.90 5.97
N VAL A 141 7.46 -43.91 5.28
CA VAL A 141 6.53 -44.10 4.15
C VAL A 141 7.28 -43.88 2.85
N THR A 142 7.05 -44.73 1.83
CA THR A 142 7.60 -44.49 0.50
C THR A 142 6.62 -43.64 -0.31
N VAL A 143 7.11 -42.63 -1.02
CA VAL A 143 6.28 -41.77 -1.87
C VAL A 143 6.79 -41.84 -3.31
N HIS A 144 5.90 -42.22 -4.22
CA HIS A 144 6.13 -42.27 -5.67
C HIS A 144 5.40 -41.12 -6.34
N HIS A 145 6.14 -40.17 -6.92
CA HIS A 145 5.56 -39.11 -7.73
C HIS A 145 5.46 -39.56 -9.20
N VAL A 146 4.25 -39.50 -9.76
CA VAL A 146 3.94 -39.98 -11.12
C VAL A 146 2.99 -39.03 -11.84
N ASP A 147 3.03 -39.02 -13.17
CA ASP A 147 2.08 -38.26 -13.98
C ASP A 147 0.69 -38.93 -13.95
N THR A 148 -0.19 -38.44 -13.08
CA THR A 148 -1.54 -38.98 -12.89
C THR A 148 -2.52 -38.65 -14.02
N THR A 149 -2.12 -37.85 -15.02
CA THR A 149 -2.96 -37.60 -16.21
C THR A 149 -3.03 -38.81 -17.12
N ASN A 150 -2.06 -39.71 -17.01
CA ASN A 150 -2.00 -40.96 -17.75
C ASN A 150 -2.23 -42.14 -16.78
N PRO A 151 -3.43 -42.76 -16.77
CA PRO A 151 -3.72 -43.91 -15.89
C PRO A 151 -2.76 -45.10 -16.02
N SER A 152 -2.05 -45.25 -17.13
CA SER A 152 -1.04 -46.32 -17.27
C SER A 152 0.22 -46.09 -16.43
N SER A 153 0.53 -44.84 -16.08
CA SER A 153 1.75 -44.45 -15.36
C SER A 153 1.77 -44.93 -13.90
N ILE A 154 0.60 -45.09 -13.28
CA ILE A 154 0.48 -45.49 -11.87
C ILE A 154 0.69 -47.00 -11.69
N ARG A 155 0.43 -47.80 -12.73
CA ARG A 155 0.39 -49.27 -12.68
C ARG A 155 1.69 -49.92 -12.18
N PRO A 156 2.90 -49.48 -12.60
CA PRO A 156 4.15 -50.06 -12.10
C PRO A 156 4.38 -49.88 -10.60
N TYR A 157 3.71 -48.89 -9.99
CA TYR A 157 3.86 -48.54 -8.58
C TYR A 157 2.73 -49.10 -7.70
N LEU A 158 1.69 -49.67 -8.32
CA LEU A 158 0.59 -50.30 -7.60
C LEU A 158 1.02 -51.66 -7.06
N ASN A 159 1.16 -51.73 -5.75
CA ASN A 159 1.46 -52.93 -5.00
C ASN A 159 0.24 -53.32 -4.16
N ALA A 160 -0.28 -54.53 -4.38
CA ALA A 160 -1.49 -55.02 -3.72
C ALA A 160 -1.44 -55.01 -2.18
N THR A 161 -0.25 -55.11 -1.59
CA THR A 161 -0.08 -55.20 -0.13
C THR A 161 0.56 -53.96 0.49
N LYS A 162 1.36 -53.19 -0.27
CA LYS A 162 2.07 -52.03 0.26
C LYS A 162 1.46 -50.69 -0.12
N THR A 163 0.78 -50.58 -1.26
CA THR A 163 0.16 -49.31 -1.65
C THR A 163 -1.02 -49.05 -0.72
N ALA A 164 -0.90 -48.02 0.12
CA ALA A 164 -1.92 -47.67 1.10
C ALA A 164 -2.74 -46.46 0.65
N MET A 165 -2.19 -45.59 -0.21
CA MET A 165 -2.87 -44.38 -0.64
C MET A 165 -2.48 -43.96 -2.05
N VAL A 166 -3.47 -43.47 -2.81
CA VAL A 166 -3.27 -42.75 -4.06
C VAL A 166 -3.86 -41.36 -3.92
N LEU A 167 -3.00 -40.35 -3.97
CA LEU A 167 -3.35 -38.93 -3.78
C LEU A 167 -3.39 -38.21 -5.13
N LEU A 168 -4.59 -37.72 -5.47
CA LEU A 168 -4.91 -37.08 -6.74
C LEU A 168 -5.33 -35.62 -6.53
N GLU A 169 -5.13 -34.80 -7.55
CA GLU A 169 -5.58 -33.41 -7.64
C GLU A 169 -6.03 -33.19 -9.10
N SER A 170 -7.25 -32.71 -9.32
CA SER A 170 -7.76 -32.44 -10.67
C SER A 170 -8.79 -31.31 -10.66
N PRO A 171 -8.61 -30.24 -11.45
CA PRO A 171 -7.38 -29.88 -12.16
C PRO A 171 -6.20 -29.64 -11.21
N THR A 172 -4.97 -29.90 -11.65
CA THR A 172 -3.76 -29.63 -10.84
C THR A 172 -3.45 -28.13 -10.73
N ASN A 173 -2.83 -27.70 -9.63
CA ASN A 173 -2.35 -26.33 -9.43
C ASN A 173 -0.81 -26.29 -9.56
N PRO A 174 -0.23 -25.56 -10.54
CA PRO A 174 -0.85 -24.47 -11.33
C PRO A 174 -1.15 -24.79 -12.82
N LEU A 175 -0.80 -25.97 -13.33
CA LEU A 175 -0.87 -26.25 -14.78
C LEU A 175 -2.25 -26.69 -15.28
N LEU A 176 -3.20 -26.93 -14.38
CA LEU A 176 -4.56 -27.38 -14.66
C LEU A 176 -4.61 -28.70 -15.43
N LYS A 177 -3.66 -29.60 -15.17
CA LYS A 177 -3.68 -30.95 -15.73
C LYS A 177 -4.91 -31.70 -15.21
N ILE A 178 -5.50 -32.55 -16.05
CA ILE A 178 -6.72 -33.31 -15.73
C ILE A 178 -6.37 -34.76 -15.46
N ALA A 179 -6.77 -35.26 -14.28
CA ALA A 179 -6.68 -36.68 -13.93
C ALA A 179 -8.04 -37.35 -14.11
N ASP A 180 -8.09 -38.52 -14.78
CA ASP A 180 -9.33 -39.28 -14.92
C ASP A 180 -9.66 -40.00 -13.60
N LEU A 181 -10.35 -39.28 -12.71
CA LEU A 181 -10.65 -39.75 -11.35
C LEU A 181 -11.40 -41.09 -11.36
N ALA A 182 -12.34 -41.28 -12.29
CA ALA A 182 -13.12 -42.50 -12.40
C ALA A 182 -12.26 -43.70 -12.82
N GLN A 183 -11.44 -43.52 -13.86
CA GLN A 183 -10.56 -44.57 -14.35
C GLN A 183 -9.45 -44.90 -13.34
N LEU A 184 -8.82 -43.89 -12.74
CA LEU A 184 -7.77 -44.07 -11.73
C LEU A 184 -8.31 -44.79 -10.50
N SER A 185 -9.47 -44.36 -9.98
CA SER A 185 -10.09 -45.01 -8.83
C SER A 185 -10.37 -46.49 -9.12
N LYS A 186 -10.89 -46.79 -10.30
CA LYS A 186 -11.12 -48.17 -10.74
C LYS A 186 -9.82 -48.98 -10.79
N ASP A 187 -8.80 -48.48 -11.49
CA ASP A 187 -7.50 -49.17 -11.64
C ASP A 187 -6.85 -49.43 -10.27
N VAL A 188 -6.93 -48.47 -9.35
CA VAL A 188 -6.41 -48.60 -7.99
C VAL A 188 -7.18 -49.67 -7.21
N LYS A 189 -8.51 -49.67 -7.25
CA LYS A 189 -9.33 -50.66 -6.53
C LYS A 189 -9.15 -52.08 -7.06
N GLU A 190 -8.88 -52.23 -8.36
CA GLU A 190 -8.58 -53.54 -8.97
C GLU A 190 -7.20 -54.08 -8.56
N ALA A 191 -6.15 -53.24 -8.57
CA ALA A 191 -4.78 -53.68 -8.32
C ALA A 191 -4.35 -53.65 -6.85
N ALA A 192 -4.88 -52.72 -6.06
CA ALA A 192 -4.56 -52.49 -4.65
C ALA A 192 -5.85 -52.18 -3.86
N PRO A 193 -6.69 -53.19 -3.58
CA PRO A 193 -8.04 -52.99 -3.04
C PRO A 193 -8.07 -52.32 -1.66
N ASN A 194 -6.97 -52.42 -0.90
CA ASN A 194 -6.83 -51.79 0.41
C ASN A 194 -6.38 -50.32 0.33
N ALA A 195 -5.92 -49.86 -0.84
CA ALA A 195 -5.50 -48.49 -1.02
C ALA A 195 -6.69 -47.52 -0.94
N VAL A 196 -6.47 -46.39 -0.27
CA VAL A 196 -7.42 -45.29 -0.17
C VAL A 196 -7.14 -44.29 -1.29
N VAL A 197 -8.15 -44.00 -2.10
CA VAL A 197 -8.06 -42.95 -3.14
C VAL A 197 -8.50 -41.63 -2.51
N VAL A 198 -7.58 -40.67 -2.49
CA VAL A 198 -7.76 -39.35 -1.89
C VAL A 198 -7.72 -38.30 -2.99
N VAL A 199 -8.68 -37.39 -3.03
CA VAL A 199 -8.73 -36.30 -4.02
C VAL A 199 -8.74 -34.94 -3.31
N ASP A 200 -7.78 -34.08 -3.68
CA ASP A 200 -7.85 -32.64 -3.41
C ASP A 200 -8.78 -31.99 -4.44
N ASN A 201 -9.94 -31.51 -3.99
CA ASN A 201 -10.98 -30.93 -4.84
C ASN A 201 -11.01 -29.40 -4.78
N THR A 202 -10.01 -28.79 -4.15
CA THR A 202 -9.97 -27.34 -3.85
C THR A 202 -10.18 -26.47 -5.10
N MET A 203 -9.72 -26.91 -6.28
CA MET A 203 -9.79 -26.15 -7.53
C MET A 203 -11.21 -26.05 -8.11
N MET A 204 -12.09 -26.98 -7.76
CA MET A 204 -13.43 -27.09 -8.33
C MET A 204 -14.53 -26.82 -7.30
N SER A 205 -14.26 -27.09 -6.01
CA SER A 205 -15.25 -27.13 -4.94
C SER A 205 -16.34 -28.21 -5.19
N PRO A 206 -17.15 -28.58 -4.17
CA PRO A 206 -18.24 -29.53 -4.37
C PRO A 206 -19.33 -29.03 -5.34
N TYR A 207 -19.31 -27.74 -5.72
CA TYR A 207 -20.26 -27.19 -6.69
C TYR A 207 -19.99 -27.68 -8.11
N LEU A 208 -18.72 -27.77 -8.52
CA LEU A 208 -18.37 -28.12 -9.89
C LEU A 208 -17.84 -29.54 -10.04
N GLN A 209 -17.37 -30.19 -8.96
CA GLN A 209 -16.90 -31.56 -9.02
C GLN A 209 -17.14 -32.28 -7.70
N ARG A 210 -17.62 -33.53 -7.77
CA ARG A 210 -17.87 -34.40 -6.61
C ARG A 210 -17.08 -35.71 -6.78
N PRO A 211 -15.80 -35.76 -6.38
CA PRO A 211 -14.95 -36.93 -6.65
C PRO A 211 -15.42 -38.23 -5.99
N LEU A 212 -16.20 -38.17 -4.91
CA LEU A 212 -16.80 -39.37 -4.29
C LEU A 212 -17.72 -40.12 -5.27
N ASP A 213 -18.41 -39.40 -6.16
CA ASP A 213 -19.26 -40.00 -7.21
C ASP A 213 -18.42 -40.70 -8.29
N HIS A 214 -17.12 -40.43 -8.32
CA HIS A 214 -16.15 -40.99 -9.28
C HIS A 214 -15.19 -42.00 -8.63
N GLY A 215 -15.52 -42.53 -7.44
CA GLY A 215 -14.79 -43.63 -6.81
C GLY A 215 -13.70 -43.25 -5.82
N ALA A 216 -13.54 -41.95 -5.50
CA ALA A 216 -12.69 -41.53 -4.39
C ALA A 216 -13.24 -42.04 -3.05
N ASP A 217 -12.36 -42.42 -2.12
CA ASP A 217 -12.75 -42.78 -0.74
C ASP A 217 -12.82 -41.55 0.17
N ILE A 218 -11.89 -40.60 -0.04
CA ILE A 218 -11.77 -39.37 0.73
C ILE A 218 -11.61 -38.20 -0.23
N VAL A 219 -12.33 -37.11 0.03
CA VAL A 219 -12.14 -35.82 -0.64
C VAL A 219 -11.82 -34.78 0.41
N TYR A 220 -10.84 -33.93 0.14
CA TYR A 220 -10.60 -32.76 0.96
C TYR A 220 -10.53 -31.49 0.13
N ASP A 221 -10.92 -30.39 0.75
CA ASP A 221 -10.82 -29.05 0.18
C ASP A 221 -10.11 -28.13 1.18
N SER A 222 -9.24 -27.27 0.67
CA SER A 222 -8.85 -26.06 1.40
C SER A 222 -10.03 -25.09 1.40
N ALA A 223 -10.86 -25.19 2.44
CA ALA A 223 -12.04 -24.35 2.62
C ALA A 223 -11.71 -22.85 2.77
N THR A 224 -10.45 -22.50 2.97
CA THR A 224 -9.88 -21.15 2.78
C THR A 224 -10.19 -20.54 1.41
N LYS A 225 -10.40 -21.36 0.37
CA LYS A 225 -10.57 -20.93 -1.03
C LYS A 225 -12.05 -20.69 -1.35
N TYR A 226 -12.62 -21.40 -2.32
CA TYR A 226 -13.98 -21.14 -2.80
C TYR A 226 -15.08 -21.33 -1.75
N LEU A 227 -14.92 -22.27 -0.80
CA LEU A 227 -15.92 -22.50 0.23
C LEU A 227 -16.11 -21.27 1.14
N SER A 228 -15.01 -20.67 1.65
CA SER A 228 -15.06 -19.37 2.31
C SER A 228 -15.40 -18.27 1.29
N GLY A 229 -14.53 -18.04 0.31
CA GLY A 229 -14.71 -17.06 -0.74
C GLY A 229 -14.39 -15.60 -0.38
N HIS A 230 -13.89 -15.32 0.83
CA HIS A 230 -13.80 -13.94 1.35
C HIS A 230 -12.43 -13.52 1.92
N HIS A 231 -11.38 -14.37 1.83
CA HIS A 231 -10.03 -14.08 2.36
C HIS A 231 -9.97 -13.71 3.86
N ASP A 232 -10.92 -14.19 4.66
CA ASP A 232 -11.09 -13.81 6.07
C ASP A 232 -10.94 -14.96 7.06
N LEU A 233 -10.67 -16.18 6.59
CA LEU A 233 -10.46 -17.37 7.42
C LEU A 233 -9.50 -18.37 6.78
N MET A 234 -8.94 -19.27 7.59
CA MET A 234 -8.32 -20.51 7.12
C MET A 234 -9.13 -21.71 7.61
N ALA A 235 -9.38 -22.65 6.71
CA ALA A 235 -10.09 -23.89 7.04
C ALA A 235 -9.75 -25.00 6.04
N GLY A 236 -9.94 -26.23 6.48
CA GLY A 236 -9.96 -27.42 5.64
C GLY A 236 -11.22 -28.21 5.93
N VAL A 237 -11.75 -28.87 4.90
CA VAL A 237 -12.85 -29.82 5.06
C VAL A 237 -12.44 -31.17 4.50
N ILE A 238 -12.86 -32.24 5.16
CA ILE A 238 -12.68 -33.62 4.70
C ILE A 238 -14.05 -34.25 4.58
N THR A 239 -14.32 -34.97 3.48
CA THR A 239 -15.58 -35.69 3.25
C THR A 239 -15.31 -37.12 2.81
N CYS A 240 -16.16 -38.04 3.25
CA CYS A 240 -16.08 -39.46 2.88
C CYS A 240 -17.42 -40.18 3.12
N ASN A 241 -17.63 -41.30 2.43
CA ASN A 241 -18.80 -42.18 2.66
C ASN A 241 -18.48 -43.39 3.53
N ARG A 242 -17.20 -43.68 3.75
CA ARG A 242 -16.76 -44.85 4.50
C ARG A 242 -16.74 -44.59 6.00
N ALA A 243 -17.63 -45.25 6.74
CA ALA A 243 -17.74 -45.11 8.19
C ALA A 243 -16.44 -45.50 8.94
N ASP A 244 -15.67 -46.47 8.42
CA ASP A 244 -14.39 -46.88 9.01
C ASP A 244 -13.31 -45.79 8.90
N LEU A 245 -13.26 -45.08 7.77
CA LEU A 245 -12.36 -43.94 7.57
C LEU A 245 -12.84 -42.72 8.38
N ALA A 246 -14.14 -42.45 8.39
CA ALA A 246 -14.74 -41.37 9.17
C ALA A 246 -14.40 -41.49 10.66
N LYS A 247 -14.52 -42.70 11.23
CA LYS A 247 -14.18 -42.96 12.63
C LYS A 247 -12.71 -42.71 12.94
N GLN A 248 -11.80 -43.10 12.03
CA GLN A 248 -10.37 -42.85 12.19
C GLN A 248 -10.05 -41.36 12.13
N MET A 249 -10.63 -40.62 11.16
CA MET A 249 -10.41 -39.18 11.03
C MET A 249 -10.96 -38.41 12.23
N ALA A 250 -12.18 -38.72 12.70
CA ALA A 250 -12.76 -38.12 13.90
C ALA A 250 -11.88 -38.32 15.14
N PHE A 251 -11.36 -39.53 15.32
CA PHE A 251 -10.43 -39.84 16.41
C PHE A 251 -9.14 -39.02 16.30
N MET A 252 -8.56 -38.92 15.11
CA MET A 252 -7.32 -38.18 14.89
C MET A 252 -7.50 -36.67 15.10
N ILE A 253 -8.59 -36.09 14.59
CA ILE A 253 -8.91 -34.66 14.76
C ILE A 253 -9.02 -34.31 16.24
N ASN A 254 -9.75 -35.14 17.00
CA ASN A 254 -9.91 -34.92 18.44
C ASN A 254 -8.58 -35.07 19.18
N SER A 255 -7.79 -36.09 18.84
CA SER A 255 -6.52 -36.42 19.51
C SER A 255 -5.43 -35.37 19.27
N VAL A 256 -5.33 -34.84 18.05
CA VAL A 256 -4.38 -33.78 17.70
C VAL A 256 -4.90 -32.40 18.14
N GLY A 257 -6.23 -32.23 18.20
CA GLY A 257 -6.86 -30.98 18.61
C GLY A 257 -6.88 -29.90 17.53
N ASN A 258 -7.01 -30.29 16.27
CA ASN A 258 -6.95 -29.39 15.11
C ASN A 258 -8.32 -29.07 14.48
N ALA A 259 -9.41 -29.32 15.20
CA ALA A 259 -10.76 -29.00 14.74
C ALA A 259 -10.94 -27.49 14.50
N LEU A 260 -11.81 -27.12 13.56
CA LEU A 260 -12.08 -25.71 13.24
C LEU A 260 -12.72 -24.98 14.42
N THR A 261 -12.34 -23.71 14.62
CA THR A 261 -12.88 -22.88 15.71
C THR A 261 -14.36 -22.54 15.46
N PRO A 262 -15.17 -22.32 16.51
CA PRO A 262 -16.60 -22.01 16.32
C PRO A 262 -16.87 -20.75 15.49
N PHE A 263 -16.00 -19.73 15.60
CA PHE A 263 -16.14 -18.49 14.84
C PHE A 263 -15.79 -18.69 13.36
N ASP A 264 -14.69 -19.39 13.06
CA ASP A 264 -14.33 -19.70 11.67
C ASP A 264 -15.37 -20.64 11.03
N ALA A 265 -15.95 -21.56 11.81
CA ALA A 265 -17.03 -22.41 11.34
C ALA A 265 -18.27 -21.59 10.93
N PHE A 266 -18.60 -20.54 11.69
CA PHE A 266 -19.66 -19.61 11.34
C PHE A 266 -19.33 -18.79 10.08
N LEU A 267 -18.11 -18.28 9.93
CA LEU A 267 -17.69 -17.57 8.73
C LEU A 267 -17.73 -18.47 7.49
N LEU A 268 -17.30 -19.72 7.63
CA LEU A 268 -17.33 -20.70 6.54
C LEU A 268 -18.77 -21.07 6.14
N LEU A 269 -19.68 -21.22 7.11
CA LEU A 269 -21.12 -21.36 6.85
C LEU A 269 -21.66 -20.17 6.04
N ARG A 270 -21.29 -18.94 6.42
CA ARG A 270 -21.69 -17.71 5.72
C ARG A 270 -21.16 -17.68 4.28
N GLY A 271 -19.89 -18.04 4.08
CA GLY A 271 -19.26 -18.13 2.77
C GLY A 271 -19.91 -19.16 1.84
N THR A 272 -20.17 -20.36 2.38
CA THR A 272 -20.74 -21.49 1.65
C THR A 272 -22.12 -21.18 1.06
N LYS A 273 -22.92 -20.35 1.75
CA LYS A 273 -24.26 -19.93 1.29
C LYS A 273 -24.25 -19.16 -0.03
N THR A 274 -23.13 -18.54 -0.39
CA THR A 274 -22.97 -17.77 -1.63
C THR A 274 -22.13 -18.50 -2.68
N LEU A 275 -21.74 -19.77 -2.43
CA LEU A 275 -20.84 -20.52 -3.30
C LEU A 275 -21.33 -20.59 -4.75
N ALA A 276 -22.58 -21.02 -4.97
CA ALA A 276 -23.11 -21.20 -6.32
C ALA A 276 -23.09 -19.89 -7.14
N VAL A 277 -23.57 -18.78 -6.57
CA VAL A 277 -23.62 -17.49 -7.27
C VAL A 277 -22.24 -16.90 -7.54
N ARG A 278 -21.28 -17.12 -6.63
CA ARG A 278 -19.89 -16.72 -6.84
C ARG A 278 -19.27 -17.54 -7.96
N MET A 279 -19.36 -18.87 -7.88
CA MET A 279 -18.78 -19.77 -8.89
C MET A 279 -19.35 -19.54 -10.28
N ASP A 280 -20.67 -19.35 -10.43
CA ASP A 280 -21.30 -19.04 -11.72
C ASP A 280 -20.72 -17.76 -12.35
N ARG A 281 -20.55 -16.70 -11.55
CA ARG A 281 -19.92 -15.46 -12.02
C ARG A 281 -18.45 -15.68 -12.36
N GLN A 282 -17.68 -16.28 -11.45
CA GLN A 282 -16.25 -16.49 -11.61
C GLN A 282 -15.91 -17.34 -12.84
N GLN A 283 -16.64 -18.45 -13.08
CA GLN A 283 -16.42 -19.29 -14.26
C GLN A 283 -16.79 -18.56 -15.56
N SER A 284 -17.84 -17.73 -15.55
CA SER A 284 -18.24 -16.95 -16.73
C SER A 284 -17.18 -15.90 -17.10
N SER A 285 -16.63 -15.19 -16.11
CA SER A 285 -15.56 -14.22 -16.31
C SER A 285 -14.25 -14.92 -16.72
N ALA A 286 -13.89 -16.03 -16.08
CA ALA A 286 -12.70 -16.81 -16.42
C ALA A 286 -12.73 -17.32 -17.86
N GLN A 287 -13.91 -17.73 -18.36
CA GLN A 287 -14.07 -18.16 -19.73
C GLN A 287 -13.79 -17.03 -20.75
N LEU A 288 -14.12 -15.78 -20.42
CA LEU A 288 -13.83 -14.61 -21.26
C LEU A 288 -12.32 -14.32 -21.28
N VAL A 289 -11.69 -14.28 -20.10
CA VAL A 289 -10.24 -14.06 -19.94
C VAL A 289 -9.44 -15.15 -20.66
N ALA A 290 -9.81 -16.42 -20.50
CA ALA A 290 -9.14 -17.53 -21.16
C ALA A 290 -9.26 -17.45 -22.69
N LYS A 291 -10.45 -17.11 -23.22
CA LYS A 291 -10.66 -16.95 -24.68
C LYS A 291 -9.85 -15.80 -25.24
N TYR A 292 -9.78 -14.68 -24.52
CA TYR A 292 -9.00 -13.52 -24.92
C TYR A 292 -7.51 -13.86 -25.06
N LEU A 293 -6.91 -14.42 -24.00
CA LEU A 293 -5.51 -14.86 -24.00
C LEU A 293 -5.22 -15.91 -25.08
N HIS A 294 -6.14 -16.87 -25.29
CA HIS A 294 -6.01 -17.88 -26.32
C HIS A 294 -6.05 -17.28 -27.74
N THR A 295 -6.93 -16.31 -27.98
CA THR A 295 -7.07 -15.62 -29.28
C THR A 295 -5.83 -14.80 -29.61
N LEU A 296 -5.20 -14.21 -28.58
CA LEU A 296 -3.90 -13.55 -28.70
C LEU A 296 -2.73 -14.52 -28.93
N GLY A 297 -2.97 -15.84 -28.97
CA GLY A 297 -1.94 -16.84 -29.27
C GLY A 297 -1.02 -17.17 -28.09
N PHE A 298 -1.40 -16.85 -26.85
CA PHE A 298 -0.71 -17.40 -25.67
C PHE A 298 -1.05 -18.89 -25.49
N THR A 299 -0.10 -19.66 -24.96
CA THR A 299 -0.39 -21.02 -24.51
C THR A 299 -1.16 -20.92 -23.21
N THR A 300 -2.49 -21.05 -23.30
CA THR A 300 -3.42 -20.91 -22.18
C THR A 300 -3.93 -22.27 -21.70
N TYR A 301 -3.76 -22.54 -20.41
CA TYR A 301 -4.29 -23.70 -19.71
C TYR A 301 -5.58 -23.30 -19.00
N TYR A 302 -6.71 -23.73 -19.54
CA TYR A 302 -8.03 -23.61 -18.94
C TYR A 302 -8.94 -24.74 -19.44
N PRO A 303 -9.53 -25.57 -18.57
CA PRO A 303 -10.36 -26.71 -18.98
C PRO A 303 -11.57 -26.33 -19.85
N GLY A 304 -12.02 -25.07 -19.80
CA GLY A 304 -13.10 -24.55 -20.64
C GLY A 304 -12.71 -24.30 -22.10
N LEU A 305 -11.42 -24.29 -22.45
CA LEU A 305 -10.96 -24.10 -23.84
C LEU A 305 -11.04 -25.43 -24.61
N GLY A 306 -11.56 -25.37 -25.85
CA GLY A 306 -11.69 -26.55 -26.71
C GLY A 306 -10.37 -27.28 -27.00
N SER A 307 -9.24 -26.56 -26.94
CA SER A 307 -7.89 -27.10 -27.17
C SER A 307 -7.23 -27.68 -25.91
N HIS A 308 -7.89 -27.64 -24.75
CA HIS A 308 -7.27 -28.04 -23.48
C HIS A 308 -7.05 -29.56 -23.41
N PRO A 309 -5.83 -30.04 -23.10
CA PRO A 309 -5.58 -31.46 -22.89
C PRO A 309 -6.47 -32.03 -21.77
N GLY A 310 -7.15 -33.14 -22.04
CA GLY A 310 -8.06 -33.76 -21.06
C GLY A 310 -9.42 -33.08 -20.90
N LYS A 311 -9.79 -32.13 -21.77
CA LYS A 311 -11.12 -31.48 -21.74
C LYS A 311 -12.28 -32.49 -21.71
N GLU A 312 -12.24 -33.50 -22.59
CA GLU A 312 -13.30 -34.52 -22.64
C GLU A 312 -13.43 -35.30 -21.34
N ILE A 313 -12.32 -35.53 -20.64
CA ILE A 313 -12.32 -36.17 -19.33
C ILE A 313 -12.95 -35.21 -18.32
N HIS A 314 -12.50 -33.95 -18.30
CA HIS A 314 -13.00 -32.90 -17.40
C HIS A 314 -14.51 -32.73 -17.51
N ASP A 315 -15.05 -32.62 -18.73
CA ASP A 315 -16.49 -32.46 -18.99
C ASP A 315 -17.34 -33.66 -18.51
N ARG A 316 -16.72 -34.85 -18.33
CA ARG A 316 -17.42 -36.04 -17.77
C ARG A 316 -17.45 -36.05 -16.24
N ILE A 317 -16.47 -35.40 -15.60
CA ILE A 317 -16.26 -35.48 -14.14
C ILE A 317 -16.48 -34.14 -13.44
N ALA A 318 -16.86 -33.09 -14.17
CA ALA A 318 -17.12 -31.77 -13.62
C ALA A 318 -18.26 -31.06 -14.37
N ASP A 319 -19.05 -30.28 -13.63
CA ASP A 319 -20.20 -29.52 -14.12
C ASP A 319 -19.79 -28.13 -14.67
N GLY A 320 -18.50 -27.80 -14.66
CA GLY A 320 -17.97 -26.55 -15.20
C GLY A 320 -16.44 -26.48 -15.22
N PRO A 321 -15.86 -25.48 -15.88
CA PRO A 321 -14.41 -25.36 -16.09
C PRO A 321 -13.63 -24.76 -14.90
N GLY A 322 -14.33 -24.21 -13.89
CA GLY A 322 -13.70 -23.51 -12.77
C GLY A 322 -13.28 -22.08 -13.11
N ALA A 323 -12.57 -21.43 -12.19
CA ALA A 323 -12.22 -20.01 -12.28
C ALA A 323 -10.72 -19.70 -12.10
N VAL A 324 -9.89 -20.73 -12.07
CA VAL A 324 -8.43 -20.57 -12.20
C VAL A 324 -8.06 -20.89 -13.64
N LEU A 325 -7.14 -20.11 -14.21
CA LEU A 325 -6.49 -20.38 -15.48
C LEU A 325 -5.01 -20.00 -15.37
N SER A 326 -4.19 -20.55 -16.25
CA SER A 326 -2.79 -20.13 -16.37
C SER A 326 -2.39 -19.97 -17.82
N PHE A 327 -1.35 -19.19 -18.10
CA PHE A 327 -0.84 -19.03 -19.44
C PHE A 327 0.67 -18.81 -19.44
N ARG A 328 1.30 -19.07 -20.59
CA ARG A 328 2.73 -18.93 -20.79
C ARG A 328 3.05 -17.82 -21.78
N THR A 329 4.01 -17.00 -21.42
CA THR A 329 4.51 -15.89 -22.25
C THR A 329 5.67 -16.33 -23.14
N GLY A 330 6.38 -17.39 -22.77
CA GLY A 330 7.64 -17.83 -23.38
C GLY A 330 8.88 -17.15 -22.79
N ASP A 331 8.72 -16.17 -21.90
CA ASP A 331 9.80 -15.34 -21.36
C ASP A 331 9.51 -14.94 -19.90
N LYS A 332 10.42 -15.27 -18.98
CA LYS A 332 10.17 -15.07 -17.54
C LYS A 332 10.08 -13.59 -17.21
N GLU A 333 10.98 -12.78 -17.75
CA GLU A 333 11.05 -11.34 -17.55
C GLU A 333 9.81 -10.65 -18.10
N LEU A 334 9.29 -11.09 -19.26
CA LEU A 334 8.00 -10.65 -19.78
C LEU A 334 6.86 -10.98 -18.80
N SER A 335 6.87 -12.17 -18.20
CA SER A 335 5.86 -12.53 -17.20
C SER A 335 5.92 -11.64 -15.97
N GLU A 336 7.12 -11.34 -15.46
CA GLU A 336 7.31 -10.42 -14.32
C GLU A 336 6.78 -9.02 -14.63
N ARG A 337 7.04 -8.51 -15.85
CA ARG A 337 6.50 -7.23 -16.31
C ARG A 337 4.98 -7.22 -16.38
N ILE A 338 4.36 -8.25 -16.97
CA ILE A 338 2.89 -8.35 -17.05
C ILE A 338 2.28 -8.37 -15.65
N VAL A 339 2.80 -9.21 -14.75
CA VAL A 339 2.29 -9.31 -13.37
C VAL A 339 2.42 -7.98 -12.62
N GLY A 340 3.56 -7.29 -12.74
CA GLY A 340 3.78 -5.99 -12.10
C GLY A 340 2.98 -4.82 -12.72
N ALA A 341 2.50 -4.98 -13.96
CA ALA A 341 1.77 -3.94 -14.67
C ALA A 341 0.26 -3.89 -14.32
N THR A 342 -0.32 -4.99 -13.87
CA THR A 342 -1.75 -5.03 -13.45
C THR A 342 -2.07 -4.07 -12.29
N ARG A 343 -3.30 -3.56 -12.23
CA ARG A 343 -3.78 -2.65 -11.18
C ARG A 343 -5.01 -3.18 -10.46
N LEU A 344 -5.87 -3.92 -11.16
CA LEU A 344 -7.05 -4.57 -10.61
C LEU A 344 -6.73 -5.99 -10.12
N TRP A 345 -5.88 -6.72 -10.85
CA TRP A 345 -5.44 -8.05 -10.42
C TRP A 345 -4.48 -7.94 -9.22
N GLY A 346 -4.91 -8.44 -8.05
CA GLY A 346 -4.08 -8.43 -6.86
C GLY A 346 -2.93 -9.45 -6.96
N ILE A 347 -1.69 -9.01 -6.74
CA ILE A 347 -0.53 -9.92 -6.72
C ILE A 347 -0.57 -10.75 -5.43
N SER A 348 -0.99 -12.02 -5.52
CA SER A 348 -1.08 -12.92 -4.37
C SER A 348 -1.08 -14.40 -4.75
N VAL A 349 -0.59 -15.24 -3.84
CA VAL A 349 -0.48 -16.70 -4.02
C VAL A 349 -1.76 -17.48 -3.75
N SER A 350 -2.79 -16.87 -3.16
CA SER A 350 -4.08 -17.53 -2.90
C SER A 350 -5.00 -17.56 -4.14
N PHE A 351 -6.22 -18.09 -4.00
CA PHE A 351 -7.26 -18.09 -5.03
C PHE A 351 -8.66 -18.33 -4.43
N GLY A 352 -9.69 -18.21 -5.25
CA GLY A 352 -11.06 -18.60 -4.89
C GLY A 352 -11.82 -17.60 -4.02
N CYS A 353 -11.33 -16.36 -3.94
CA CYS A 353 -12.02 -15.24 -3.33
C CYS A 353 -12.85 -14.45 -4.35
N VAL A 354 -13.67 -13.53 -3.87
CA VAL A 354 -14.42 -12.57 -4.68
C VAL A 354 -13.54 -11.60 -5.46
N ASN A 355 -12.29 -11.35 -5.04
CA ASN A 355 -11.35 -10.50 -5.76
C ASN A 355 -10.37 -11.29 -6.62
N SER A 356 -10.05 -10.75 -7.80
CA SER A 356 -9.18 -11.34 -8.81
C SER A 356 -7.71 -11.24 -8.41
N LEU A 357 -6.96 -12.32 -8.65
CA LEU A 357 -5.54 -12.42 -8.30
C LEU A 357 -4.69 -12.88 -9.47
N ILE A 358 -3.46 -12.38 -9.53
CA ILE A 358 -2.42 -12.76 -10.50
C ILE A 358 -1.15 -13.18 -9.75
N SER A 359 -0.45 -14.19 -10.25
CA SER A 359 0.82 -14.64 -9.63
C SER A 359 1.70 -15.40 -10.61
N MET A 360 2.99 -15.46 -10.31
CA MET A 360 3.95 -16.37 -10.96
C MET A 360 4.28 -17.52 -10.02
N PRO A 361 3.79 -18.76 -10.27
CA PRO A 361 3.95 -19.86 -9.32
C PRO A 361 5.40 -20.15 -8.94
N CYS A 362 6.33 -20.25 -9.90
CA CYS A 362 7.75 -20.54 -9.62
C CYS A 362 8.47 -19.43 -8.84
N ALA A 363 8.08 -18.17 -9.03
CA ALA A 363 8.67 -17.03 -8.32
C ALA A 363 8.05 -16.81 -6.92
N MET A 364 6.85 -17.35 -6.68
CA MET A 364 6.09 -17.11 -5.45
C MET A 364 5.75 -18.41 -4.72
N SER A 365 4.62 -19.05 -5.05
CA SER A 365 4.06 -20.18 -4.28
C SER A 365 4.89 -21.46 -4.32
N HIS A 366 5.68 -21.65 -5.38
CA HIS A 366 6.55 -22.80 -5.61
C HIS A 366 8.04 -22.44 -5.52
N ALA A 367 8.37 -21.22 -5.07
CA ALA A 367 9.76 -20.77 -4.91
C ALA A 367 10.57 -21.66 -3.94
N SER A 368 9.90 -22.31 -2.98
CA SER A 368 10.53 -23.22 -2.02
C SER A 368 10.92 -24.60 -2.62
N ILE A 369 10.48 -24.92 -3.84
CA ILE A 369 10.92 -26.14 -4.54
C ILE A 369 12.25 -25.82 -5.23
N ASP A 370 13.27 -26.64 -5.02
CA ASP A 370 14.58 -26.47 -5.64
C ASP A 370 14.50 -26.33 -7.18
N PRO A 371 15.25 -25.42 -7.83
CA PRO A 371 15.18 -25.20 -9.28
C PRO A 371 15.39 -26.46 -10.13
N ALA A 372 16.30 -27.37 -9.74
CA ALA A 372 16.50 -28.62 -10.47
C ALA A 372 15.28 -29.54 -10.35
N THR A 373 14.62 -29.54 -9.19
CA THR A 373 13.36 -30.26 -8.98
C THR A 373 12.21 -29.64 -9.79
N ARG A 374 12.14 -28.30 -9.89
CA ARG A 374 11.14 -27.61 -10.73
C ARG A 374 11.33 -27.95 -12.21
N ALA A 375 12.58 -27.92 -12.69
CA ALA A 375 12.94 -28.30 -14.04
C ALA A 375 12.61 -29.78 -14.33
N ALA A 376 12.95 -30.69 -13.42
CA ALA A 376 12.64 -32.12 -13.55
C ALA A 376 11.12 -32.40 -13.60
N ARG A 377 10.32 -31.58 -12.93
CA ARG A 377 8.84 -31.65 -12.94
C ARG A 377 8.19 -30.89 -14.09
N GLY A 378 8.99 -30.21 -14.93
CA GLY A 378 8.49 -29.45 -16.06
C GLY A 378 7.66 -28.21 -15.67
N LEU A 379 7.92 -27.61 -14.51
CA LEU A 379 7.24 -26.39 -14.07
C LEU A 379 7.80 -25.18 -14.84
N PRO A 380 7.01 -24.48 -15.68
CA PRO A 380 7.51 -23.37 -16.47
C PRO A 380 7.74 -22.12 -15.60
N GLU A 381 8.95 -21.55 -15.66
CA GLU A 381 9.30 -20.32 -14.94
C GLU A 381 8.56 -19.09 -15.49
N ASP A 382 8.10 -19.15 -16.74
CA ASP A 382 7.34 -18.11 -17.43
C ASP A 382 5.81 -18.19 -17.19
N LEU A 383 5.34 -19.14 -16.38
CA LEU A 383 3.91 -19.36 -16.14
C LEU A 383 3.30 -18.23 -15.30
N ILE A 384 2.21 -17.65 -15.79
CA ILE A 384 1.33 -16.77 -15.03
C ILE A 384 0.06 -17.52 -14.68
N ARG A 385 -0.37 -17.45 -13.42
CA ARG A 385 -1.65 -17.98 -12.93
C ARG A 385 -2.59 -16.84 -12.60
N LEU A 386 -3.79 -16.89 -13.17
CA LEU A 386 -4.90 -15.96 -12.94
C LEU A 386 -6.01 -16.67 -12.17
N CYS A 387 -6.49 -16.03 -11.12
CA CYS A 387 -7.59 -16.52 -10.29
C CYS A 387 -8.71 -15.49 -10.37
N VAL A 388 -9.76 -15.80 -11.11
CA VAL A 388 -10.77 -14.81 -11.49
C VAL A 388 -11.82 -14.67 -10.38
N GLY A 389 -12.05 -13.43 -9.97
CA GLY A 389 -13.05 -13.01 -8.99
C GLY A 389 -14.42 -12.73 -9.61
N ILE A 390 -15.23 -11.93 -8.90
CA ILE A 390 -16.59 -11.56 -9.30
C ILE A 390 -16.70 -10.10 -9.78
N GLU A 391 -15.58 -9.43 -10.05
CA GLU A 391 -15.55 -8.11 -10.67
C GLU A 391 -16.23 -8.11 -12.04
N ASP A 392 -16.46 -6.90 -12.58
CA ASP A 392 -16.92 -6.79 -13.95
C ASP A 392 -15.86 -7.37 -14.91
N PRO A 393 -16.22 -8.33 -15.77
CA PRO A 393 -15.26 -8.95 -16.68
C PRO A 393 -14.67 -7.98 -17.69
N ALA A 394 -15.35 -6.86 -18.02
CA ALA A 394 -14.79 -5.85 -18.91
C ALA A 394 -13.60 -5.13 -18.25
N ASP A 395 -13.72 -4.78 -16.97
CA ASP A 395 -12.65 -4.13 -16.21
C ASP A 395 -11.44 -5.07 -16.03
N LEU A 396 -11.70 -6.36 -15.77
CA LEU A 396 -10.64 -7.37 -15.67
C LEU A 396 -9.87 -7.57 -16.98
N LEU A 397 -10.59 -7.54 -18.11
CA LEU A 397 -9.99 -7.63 -19.44
C LEU A 397 -9.23 -6.36 -19.81
N ASP A 398 -9.77 -5.17 -19.54
CA ASP A 398 -9.11 -3.89 -19.80
C ASP A 398 -7.79 -3.77 -19.01
N ASP A 399 -7.80 -4.09 -17.70
CA ASP A 399 -6.58 -4.07 -16.89
C ASP A 399 -5.54 -5.09 -17.36
N LEU A 400 -5.98 -6.30 -17.75
CA LEU A 400 -5.08 -7.33 -18.29
C LEU A 400 -4.53 -6.95 -19.67
N GLU A 401 -5.36 -6.41 -20.56
CA GLU A 401 -4.98 -5.93 -21.88
C GLU A 401 -3.93 -4.83 -21.78
N ARG A 402 -4.16 -3.82 -20.93
CA ARG A 402 -3.18 -2.75 -20.66
C ARG A 402 -1.87 -3.31 -20.11
N ALA A 403 -1.93 -4.23 -19.15
CA ALA A 403 -0.74 -4.88 -18.62
C ALA A 403 0.03 -5.68 -19.69
N LEU A 404 -0.66 -6.31 -20.64
CA LEU A 404 -0.05 -7.01 -21.77
C LEU A 404 0.58 -6.04 -22.79
N VAL A 405 -0.05 -4.89 -23.06
CA VAL A 405 0.49 -3.83 -23.92
C VAL A 405 1.73 -3.19 -23.28
N ASP A 406 1.62 -2.74 -22.03
CA ASP A 406 2.71 -2.09 -21.28
C ASP A 406 3.95 -2.98 -21.16
N ALA A 407 3.75 -4.29 -21.01
CA ALA A 407 4.85 -5.25 -20.91
C ALA A 407 5.51 -5.58 -22.27
N GLY A 408 4.92 -5.13 -23.38
CA GLY A 408 5.33 -5.44 -24.75
C GLY A 408 4.92 -6.85 -25.22
N ALA A 409 3.91 -7.45 -24.61
CA ALA A 409 3.45 -8.80 -24.92
C ALA A 409 2.54 -8.84 -26.16
N ILE A 410 1.77 -7.78 -26.37
CA ILE A 410 0.85 -7.61 -27.50
C ILE A 410 0.98 -6.20 -28.09
N ALA A 411 0.61 -6.04 -29.36
CA ALA A 411 0.58 -4.76 -30.05
C ALA A 411 -0.67 -4.64 -30.93
N LEU A 412 -1.14 -3.42 -31.16
CA LEU A 412 -2.30 -3.16 -32.03
C LEU A 412 -1.89 -3.34 -33.51
N ALA A 413 -2.52 -4.28 -34.21
CA ALA A 413 -2.33 -4.44 -35.64
C ALA A 413 -3.09 -3.34 -36.40
N SER A 414 -2.38 -2.53 -37.18
CA SER A 414 -2.93 -1.35 -37.87
C SER A 414 -3.92 -1.69 -38.99
N ASP A 415 -3.96 -2.93 -39.44
CA ASP A 415 -4.81 -3.46 -40.51
C ASP A 415 -6.10 -4.13 -40.01
N LEU A 416 -6.12 -4.63 -38.78
CA LEU A 416 -7.21 -5.44 -38.23
C LEU A 416 -7.97 -4.80 -37.06
N ASN A 417 -7.49 -3.65 -36.55
CA ASN A 417 -8.02 -3.01 -35.33
C ASN A 417 -8.17 -4.00 -34.16
N SER A 418 -7.23 -4.94 -34.06
CA SER A 418 -7.20 -6.00 -33.06
C SER A 418 -5.78 -6.19 -32.54
N TYR A 419 -5.63 -6.52 -31.26
CA TYR A 419 -4.33 -6.84 -30.70
C TYR A 419 -3.81 -8.18 -31.20
N VAL A 420 -2.50 -8.25 -31.45
CA VAL A 420 -1.79 -9.47 -31.85
C VAL A 420 -0.56 -9.67 -30.97
N ARG A 421 -0.10 -10.92 -30.83
CA ARG A 421 1.11 -11.24 -30.06
C ARG A 421 2.33 -10.60 -30.69
N ALA A 422 3.15 -9.93 -29.89
CA ALA A 422 4.44 -9.43 -30.35
C ALA A 422 5.41 -10.59 -30.64
N ASN A 423 6.12 -10.56 -31.77
CA ASN A 423 7.03 -11.63 -32.19
C ASN A 423 8.34 -11.59 -31.37
N LEU A 424 8.59 -12.63 -30.56
CA LEU A 424 9.81 -12.76 -29.74
C LEU A 424 11.07 -13.07 -30.57
N GLN A 425 10.94 -13.49 -31.85
CA GLN A 425 12.06 -13.96 -32.69
C GLN A 425 12.57 -12.94 -33.72
N ASP A 426 11.94 -11.77 -33.85
CA ASP A 426 12.41 -10.77 -34.82
C ASP A 426 13.59 -9.97 -34.24
N ASN A 427 14.75 -10.64 -34.19
CA ASN A 427 16.04 -10.06 -33.81
C ASN A 427 16.51 -8.97 -34.80
N SER A 428 15.78 -8.71 -35.89
CA SER A 428 16.08 -7.63 -36.84
C SER A 428 15.54 -6.26 -36.39
N LEU A 429 14.63 -6.23 -35.42
CA LEU A 429 14.07 -4.99 -34.85
C LEU A 429 14.81 -4.52 -33.60
N ARG A 430 15.85 -5.25 -33.17
CA ARG A 430 16.76 -4.85 -32.09
C ARG A 430 17.77 -3.78 -32.50
N ASP A 431 17.97 -3.52 -33.80
CA ASP A 431 18.90 -2.49 -34.26
C ASP A 431 18.20 -1.17 -34.65
N GLY A 432 18.38 -0.18 -33.77
CA GLY A 432 18.62 1.21 -34.14
C GLY A 432 17.43 2.15 -34.35
N ALA A 433 16.28 1.67 -34.82
CA ALA A 433 15.15 2.54 -35.19
C ALA A 433 13.84 2.25 -34.43
N ILE A 434 13.52 0.98 -34.16
CA ILE A 434 12.32 0.61 -33.39
C ILE A 434 12.55 0.74 -31.89
N SER A 435 13.77 0.50 -31.39
CA SER A 435 14.12 0.79 -29.99
C SER A 435 13.81 2.24 -29.63
N ARG A 436 14.16 3.21 -30.48
CA ARG A 436 13.89 4.64 -30.19
C ARG A 436 12.42 5.05 -30.34
N ALA A 437 11.65 4.40 -31.20
CA ALA A 437 10.23 4.70 -31.39
C ALA A 437 9.34 3.99 -30.36
N VAL A 438 9.70 2.76 -29.96
CA VAL A 438 9.02 1.97 -28.91
C VAL A 438 9.49 2.41 -27.53
N GLU A 439 10.74 2.85 -27.32
CA GLU A 439 11.12 3.61 -26.12
C GLU A 439 10.34 4.92 -26.07
N LYS A 440 10.17 5.65 -27.19
CA LYS A 440 9.32 6.85 -27.21
C LYS A 440 7.83 6.60 -26.98
N LEU A 441 7.29 5.42 -27.29
CA LEU A 441 5.88 5.09 -27.10
C LEU A 441 5.63 4.43 -25.72
N ALA A 442 6.49 3.50 -25.28
CA ALA A 442 6.46 2.92 -23.94
C ALA A 442 6.82 3.96 -22.85
N MET A 443 7.70 4.93 -23.13
CA MET A 443 7.97 6.05 -22.22
C MET A 443 6.89 7.15 -22.26
N ARG A 444 5.97 7.12 -23.25
CA ARG A 444 4.80 8.01 -23.26
C ARG A 444 3.60 7.44 -22.51
N GLU A 445 3.46 6.11 -22.43
CA GLU A 445 2.35 5.46 -21.70
C GLU A 445 2.70 5.09 -20.25
N THR A 446 3.99 4.98 -19.89
CA THR A 446 4.42 4.77 -18.49
C THR A 446 4.54 6.05 -17.66
N ALA A 447 4.42 7.24 -18.28
CA ALA A 447 4.31 8.49 -17.55
C ALA A 447 3.03 8.42 -16.69
N ASP A 448 3.19 8.35 -15.37
CA ASP A 448 2.07 8.59 -14.47
C ASP A 448 1.59 10.00 -14.80
N ASN A 449 0.46 10.14 -15.51
CA ASN A 449 -0.10 11.46 -15.83
C ASN A 449 -0.62 12.17 -14.56
N ARG A 450 -0.29 11.66 -13.37
CA ARG A 450 -0.59 12.25 -12.09
C ARG A 450 0.26 13.48 -11.88
N GLU A 451 -0.45 14.52 -11.51
CA GLU A 451 0.12 15.78 -11.07
C GLU A 451 0.44 15.65 -9.58
N TRP A 452 1.63 16.05 -9.18
CA TRP A 452 2.06 15.99 -7.79
C TRP A 452 2.18 17.40 -7.24
N LEU A 453 1.32 17.73 -6.26
CA LEU A 453 1.45 18.94 -5.46
C LEU A 453 2.09 18.58 -4.12
N VAL A 454 3.32 19.04 -3.92
CA VAL A 454 4.13 18.81 -2.72
C VAL A 454 4.37 20.13 -2.00
N SER A 455 4.65 20.08 -0.70
CA SER A 455 4.91 21.27 0.10
C SER A 455 5.89 20.99 1.23
N ALA A 456 6.79 21.93 1.51
CA ALA A 456 7.75 21.84 2.61
C ALA A 456 7.84 23.18 3.38
N PRO A 457 7.85 23.15 4.73
CA PRO A 457 7.99 24.34 5.55
C PRO A 457 9.38 24.94 5.47
N GLY A 458 9.48 26.21 5.82
CA GLY A 458 10.76 26.86 6.11
C GLY A 458 11.28 26.49 7.49
N LYS A 459 12.35 27.18 7.90
CA LYS A 459 12.98 26.98 9.20
C LYS A 459 13.35 28.31 9.85
N VAL A 460 13.37 28.30 11.17
CA VAL A 460 13.86 29.39 12.00
C VAL A 460 14.80 28.83 13.07
N ILE A 461 15.81 29.60 13.48
CA ILE A 461 16.60 29.26 14.67
C ILE A 461 16.00 30.01 15.87
N LEU A 462 15.46 29.23 16.81
CA LEU A 462 14.88 29.72 18.05
C LEU A 462 15.95 30.07 19.06
N PHE A 463 17.01 29.27 19.21
CA PHE A 463 18.12 29.57 20.12
C PHE A 463 19.44 29.02 19.58
N GLY A 464 20.57 29.55 20.05
CA GLY A 464 21.90 29.13 19.61
C GLY A 464 22.29 29.63 18.21
N GLU A 465 21.53 30.56 17.64
CA GLU A 465 21.89 31.21 16.38
C GLU A 465 23.26 31.88 16.47
N HIS A 466 24.01 31.89 15.37
CA HIS A 466 25.39 32.36 15.27
C HIS A 466 26.41 31.56 16.11
N ALA A 467 26.12 31.28 17.38
CA ALA A 467 26.99 30.57 18.33
C ALA A 467 27.25 29.10 17.97
N VAL A 468 26.38 28.49 17.15
CA VAL A 468 26.52 27.11 16.67
C VAL A 468 27.83 26.83 15.95
N VAL A 469 28.41 27.82 15.28
CA VAL A 469 29.71 27.67 14.60
C VAL A 469 30.88 27.59 15.59
N HIS A 470 30.63 27.92 16.86
CA HIS A 470 31.57 27.87 17.98
C HIS A 470 31.28 26.75 18.99
N GLY A 471 30.42 25.79 18.64
CA GLY A 471 30.15 24.59 19.46
C GLY A 471 28.93 24.67 20.38
N VAL A 472 28.13 25.73 20.28
CA VAL A 472 26.86 25.87 21.02
C VAL A 472 25.75 25.09 20.33
N THR A 473 24.84 24.48 21.09
CA THR A 473 23.66 23.81 20.55
C THR A 473 22.70 24.83 19.93
N ALA A 474 22.26 24.62 18.69
CA ALA A 474 21.19 25.39 18.07
C ALA A 474 19.85 24.65 18.15
N ILE A 475 18.77 25.38 18.44
CA ILE A 475 17.39 24.88 18.31
C ILE A 475 16.80 25.46 17.03
N ALA A 476 16.62 24.60 16.03
CA ALA A 476 15.95 24.97 14.78
C ALA A 476 14.52 24.41 14.78
N ALA A 477 13.56 25.17 14.28
CA ALA A 477 12.16 24.78 14.23
C ALA A 477 11.54 25.09 12.87
N SER A 478 10.55 24.29 12.46
CA SER A 478 9.82 24.50 11.22
C SER A 478 8.95 25.74 11.31
N VAL A 479 8.79 26.44 10.18
CA VAL A 479 7.93 27.61 10.04
C VAL A 479 6.86 27.27 9.01
N ASP A 480 5.59 27.55 9.29
CA ASP A 480 4.47 27.18 8.41
C ASP A 480 4.29 28.09 7.18
N LEU A 481 5.29 28.93 6.90
CA LEU A 481 5.53 29.48 5.57
C LEU A 481 6.21 28.38 4.74
N ARG A 482 5.66 28.06 3.56
CA ARG A 482 6.01 26.85 2.82
C ARG A 482 6.43 27.17 1.39
N CYS A 483 7.32 26.33 0.86
CA CYS A 483 7.49 26.14 -0.56
C CYS A 483 6.46 25.11 -1.04
N TYR A 484 5.88 25.34 -2.21
CA TYR A 484 4.97 24.45 -2.92
C TYR A 484 5.60 24.09 -4.26
N GLY A 485 5.74 22.81 -4.53
CA GLY A 485 6.19 22.30 -5.83
C GLY A 485 5.04 21.60 -6.53
N TYR A 486 4.77 21.99 -7.77
CA TYR A 486 3.75 21.36 -8.60
C TYR A 486 4.41 20.74 -9.83
N ALA A 487 4.43 19.41 -9.87
CA ALA A 487 4.94 18.66 -11.00
C ALA A 487 3.79 18.15 -11.87
N THR A 488 3.88 18.42 -13.16
CA THR A 488 2.90 18.00 -14.17
C THR A 488 3.61 17.28 -15.31
N PRO A 489 3.03 16.20 -15.85
CA PRO A 489 3.61 15.46 -16.97
C PRO A 489 3.61 16.31 -18.25
N ARG A 490 4.56 16.04 -19.14
CA ARG A 490 4.62 16.59 -20.51
C ARG A 490 4.77 15.46 -21.53
N GLN A 491 4.54 15.76 -22.81
CA GLN A 491 4.65 14.78 -23.90
C GLN A 491 5.62 15.17 -25.02
N ASP A 492 6.38 16.26 -24.85
CA ASP A 492 7.22 16.88 -25.88
C ASP A 492 8.73 16.66 -25.72
N ASP A 493 9.16 15.68 -24.91
CA ASP A 493 10.57 15.36 -24.65
C ASP A 493 11.36 16.52 -24.00
N LYS A 494 10.65 17.35 -23.20
CA LYS A 494 11.22 18.53 -22.53
C LYS A 494 11.00 18.52 -21.03
N ILE A 495 11.92 19.20 -20.34
CA ILE A 495 11.78 19.60 -18.94
C ILE A 495 11.60 21.10 -18.91
N THR A 496 10.58 21.56 -18.19
CA THR A 496 10.40 22.98 -17.88
C THR A 496 10.46 23.18 -16.38
N LEU A 497 11.23 24.19 -15.99
CA LEU A 497 11.27 24.70 -14.63
C LEU A 497 10.72 26.12 -14.64
N HIS A 498 9.74 26.39 -13.78
CA HIS A 498 9.18 27.73 -13.59
C HIS A 498 9.25 28.12 -12.12
N PHE A 499 9.99 29.18 -11.82
CA PHE A 499 10.16 29.71 -10.47
C PHE A 499 9.53 31.09 -10.41
N THR A 500 8.23 31.15 -10.18
CA THR A 500 7.44 32.40 -10.22
C THR A 500 7.95 33.43 -9.22
N ASP A 501 8.37 32.99 -8.03
CA ASP A 501 8.84 33.85 -6.96
C ASP A 501 10.37 34.09 -6.99
N ILE A 502 11.09 33.63 -8.03
CA ILE A 502 12.52 33.89 -8.25
C ILE A 502 12.70 34.45 -9.67
N ASP A 503 12.59 35.78 -9.79
CA ASP A 503 12.74 36.54 -11.04
C ASP A 503 11.80 36.09 -12.18
N ASP A 504 10.68 35.42 -11.85
CA ASP A 504 9.80 34.74 -12.81
C ASP A 504 10.58 33.83 -13.78
N PHE A 505 11.63 33.17 -13.27
CA PHE A 505 12.54 32.39 -14.09
C PHE A 505 11.82 31.22 -14.76
N ARG A 506 12.03 31.08 -16.07
CA ARG A 506 11.55 29.95 -16.86
C ARG A 506 12.69 29.34 -17.66
N GLY A 507 13.05 28.11 -17.32
CA GLY A 507 14.02 27.31 -18.07
C GLY A 507 13.31 26.18 -18.80
N GLU A 508 13.67 25.95 -20.06
CA GLU A 508 13.18 24.81 -20.84
C GLU A 508 14.36 24.14 -21.55
N TRP A 509 14.49 22.83 -21.38
CA TRP A 509 15.55 22.03 -21.98
C TRP A 509 14.97 20.80 -22.67
N ASN A 510 15.53 20.45 -23.82
CA ASN A 510 15.29 19.14 -24.41
C ASN A 510 16.02 18.08 -23.58
N ILE A 511 15.33 17.02 -23.20
CA ILE A 511 15.88 15.95 -22.37
C ILE A 511 17.14 15.34 -22.99
N ASP A 512 17.15 15.12 -24.30
CA ASP A 512 18.29 14.52 -25.01
C ASP A 512 19.52 15.45 -25.08
N SER A 513 19.33 16.75 -24.81
CA SER A 513 20.43 17.72 -24.78
C SER A 513 21.13 17.83 -23.42
N LEU A 514 20.62 17.13 -22.40
CA LEU A 514 21.28 17.07 -21.10
C LEU A 514 22.54 16.18 -21.15
N PRO A 515 23.55 16.44 -20.31
CA PRO A 515 24.86 15.77 -20.37
C PRO A 515 24.83 14.32 -19.81
N TRP A 516 24.05 13.43 -20.42
CA TRP A 516 23.84 12.05 -19.96
C TRP A 516 25.10 11.21 -19.95
N ASP A 517 26.07 11.49 -20.84
CA ASP A 517 27.35 10.76 -20.92
C ASP A 517 28.19 10.89 -19.64
N TYR A 518 27.91 11.91 -18.83
CA TYR A 518 28.57 12.17 -17.55
C TYR A 518 27.75 11.68 -16.35
N CYS A 519 26.61 11.02 -16.59
CA CYS A 519 25.69 10.60 -15.54
C CYS A 519 25.59 9.07 -15.43
N SER A 520 26.07 8.52 -14.33
CA SER A 520 25.64 7.21 -13.84
C SER A 520 24.36 7.34 -13.01
N ALA A 521 23.25 6.79 -13.52
CA ALA A 521 21.99 6.73 -12.78
C ALA A 521 22.10 5.76 -11.60
N ILE A 522 21.50 6.10 -10.47
CA ILE A 522 21.54 5.28 -9.25
C ILE A 522 20.40 4.25 -9.32
N VAL A 523 20.73 2.98 -9.07
CA VAL A 523 19.80 1.86 -9.19
C VAL A 523 18.89 1.82 -7.94
N GLU A 524 17.64 1.37 -8.11
CA GLU A 524 16.72 1.17 -6.99
C GLU A 524 17.33 0.22 -5.94
N GLY A 525 17.46 0.69 -4.70
CA GLY A 525 18.11 -0.02 -3.60
C GLY A 525 19.55 0.41 -3.29
N GLU A 526 20.20 1.20 -4.16
CA GLU A 526 21.50 1.80 -3.88
C GLU A 526 21.35 3.09 -3.04
N GLU A 527 22.25 3.28 -2.08
CA GLU A 527 22.27 4.50 -1.25
C GLU A 527 22.64 5.73 -2.10
N HIS A 528 22.14 6.90 -1.70
CA HIS A 528 22.54 8.15 -2.33
C HIS A 528 24.05 8.38 -2.14
N PRO A 529 24.71 9.08 -3.07
CA PRO A 529 26.12 9.39 -2.93
C PRO A 529 26.35 10.40 -1.81
N ASP A 530 27.37 10.17 -0.99
CA ASP A 530 27.80 11.07 0.09
C ASP A 530 28.44 12.37 -0.43
N SER A 531 28.81 12.41 -1.70
CA SER A 531 29.44 13.57 -2.35
C SER A 531 28.74 13.91 -3.66
N VAL A 532 28.79 15.20 -4.04
CA VAL A 532 28.30 15.65 -5.34
C VAL A 532 29.28 15.18 -6.40
N ASP A 533 28.75 14.57 -7.45
CA ASP A 533 29.50 14.19 -8.64
C ASP A 533 29.91 15.47 -9.39
N GLN A 534 31.16 15.89 -9.17
CA GLN A 534 31.66 17.15 -9.70
C GLN A 534 31.69 17.16 -11.24
N ILE A 535 31.87 15.99 -11.87
CA ILE A 535 31.90 15.87 -13.33
C ILE A 535 30.52 16.18 -13.91
N LEU A 536 29.46 15.59 -13.34
CA LEU A 536 28.09 15.88 -13.75
C LEU A 536 27.69 17.33 -13.42
N TYR A 537 28.07 17.82 -12.24
CA TYR A 537 27.82 19.20 -11.83
C TYR A 537 28.40 20.19 -12.85
N ASP A 538 29.68 20.05 -13.21
CA ASP A 538 30.37 20.93 -14.14
C ASP A 538 29.75 20.83 -15.54
N ALA A 539 29.36 19.63 -15.97
CA ALA A 539 28.73 19.40 -17.28
C ALA A 539 27.34 20.07 -17.40
N ILE A 540 26.51 20.03 -16.34
CA ILE A 540 25.21 20.73 -16.35
C ILE A 540 25.42 22.25 -16.33
N GLN A 541 26.39 22.72 -15.54
CA GLN A 541 26.70 24.15 -15.42
C GLN A 541 27.25 24.75 -16.72
N GLN A 542 28.15 24.03 -17.41
CA GLN A 542 28.82 24.51 -18.63
C GLN A 542 28.04 24.21 -19.92
N GLY A 543 27.02 23.35 -19.87
CA GLY A 543 26.15 23.03 -20.99
C GLY A 543 24.77 23.69 -20.85
N PRO A 544 23.73 22.96 -20.37
CA PRO A 544 22.35 23.44 -20.29
C PRO A 544 22.14 24.80 -19.61
N LEU A 545 23.00 25.17 -18.66
CA LEU A 545 22.87 26.40 -17.88
C LEU A 545 23.81 27.53 -18.32
N ALA A 546 24.68 27.31 -19.30
CA ALA A 546 25.71 28.30 -19.69
C ALA A 546 25.15 29.60 -20.27
N HIS A 547 23.97 29.54 -20.88
CA HIS A 547 23.32 30.68 -21.55
C HIS A 547 22.35 31.47 -20.65
N LEU A 548 22.20 31.09 -19.38
CA LEU A 548 21.30 31.75 -18.43
C LEU A 548 22.02 32.91 -17.74
N GLU A 549 22.27 33.99 -18.47
CA GLU A 549 22.88 35.21 -17.91
C GLU A 549 21.84 36.01 -17.12
N GLY A 550 22.17 36.39 -15.87
CA GLY A 550 21.38 37.33 -15.05
C GLY A 550 20.65 36.74 -13.83
N HIS A 551 20.38 35.43 -13.79
CA HIS A 551 19.54 34.79 -12.77
C HIS A 551 20.30 33.82 -11.85
N LYS A 552 21.29 34.31 -11.08
CA LYS A 552 22.20 33.44 -10.30
C LYS A 552 21.49 32.49 -9.33
N SER A 553 20.46 32.95 -8.62
CA SER A 553 19.72 32.13 -7.65
C SER A 553 18.87 31.06 -8.33
N ALA A 554 18.18 31.44 -9.42
CA ALA A 554 17.38 30.52 -10.23
C ALA A 554 18.26 29.50 -10.97
N GLN A 555 19.45 29.89 -11.44
CA GLN A 555 20.42 29.00 -12.07
C GLN A 555 20.92 27.93 -11.08
N ALA A 556 21.20 28.31 -9.82
CA ALA A 556 21.59 27.36 -8.78
C ALA A 556 20.46 26.38 -8.43
N ALA A 557 19.21 26.87 -8.34
CA ALA A 557 18.03 26.02 -8.12
C ALA A 557 17.77 25.06 -9.29
N ALA A 558 17.91 25.55 -10.54
CA ALA A 558 17.80 24.73 -11.74
C ALA A 558 18.90 23.66 -11.81
N LEU A 559 20.14 24.00 -11.44
CA LEU A 559 21.25 23.05 -11.35
C LEU A 559 20.95 21.93 -10.36
N ALA A 560 20.48 22.28 -9.15
CA ALA A 560 20.13 21.29 -8.13
C ALA A 560 19.00 20.37 -8.60
N PHE A 561 17.96 20.92 -9.22
CA PHE A 561 16.85 20.13 -9.76
C PHE A 561 17.29 19.19 -10.88
N LEU A 562 17.99 19.72 -11.90
CA LEU A 562 18.45 18.93 -13.05
C LEU A 562 19.43 17.84 -12.62
N TYR A 563 20.31 18.12 -11.66
CA TYR A 563 21.23 17.12 -11.12
C TYR A 563 20.47 15.95 -10.48
N ILE A 564 19.50 16.22 -9.61
CA ILE A 564 18.70 15.16 -8.97
C ILE A 564 17.88 14.41 -10.02
N TYR A 565 17.24 15.13 -10.94
CA TYR A 565 16.49 14.53 -12.04
C TYR A 565 17.37 13.56 -12.83
N MET A 566 18.57 13.97 -13.25
CA MET A 566 19.46 13.12 -14.03
C MET A 566 19.97 11.91 -13.25
N LYS A 567 20.27 12.06 -11.95
CA LYS A 567 20.72 10.96 -11.09
C LYS A 567 19.62 9.93 -10.77
N LEU A 568 18.36 10.37 -10.75
CA LEU A 568 17.19 9.50 -10.53
C LEU A 568 16.58 8.95 -11.82
N ALA A 569 16.82 9.59 -12.97
CA ALA A 569 16.17 9.25 -14.23
C ALA A 569 16.67 7.93 -14.84
N ARG A 570 15.81 6.91 -14.77
CA ARG A 570 15.89 5.71 -15.61
C ARG A 570 15.13 5.88 -16.93
N ASP A 571 13.97 6.51 -16.83
CA ASP A 571 12.90 6.61 -17.83
C ASP A 571 12.77 8.02 -18.43
N ARG A 572 13.68 8.94 -18.05
CA ARG A 572 13.81 10.33 -18.53
C ARG A 572 12.44 11.01 -18.83
N PRO A 573 11.53 11.09 -17.84
CA PRO A 573 10.18 11.58 -18.04
C PRO A 573 10.16 13.07 -18.37
N SER A 574 9.33 13.45 -19.35
CA SER A 574 9.05 14.85 -19.65
C SER A 574 8.13 15.43 -18.58
N LEU A 575 8.51 16.56 -18.00
CA LEU A 575 7.77 17.17 -16.89
C LEU A 575 7.89 18.70 -16.88
N ASN A 576 6.86 19.35 -16.40
CA ASN A 576 6.88 20.74 -15.96
C ASN A 576 6.87 20.77 -14.44
N PHE A 577 7.82 21.46 -13.84
CA PHE A 577 7.88 21.69 -12.40
C PHE A 577 7.81 23.18 -12.11
N THR A 578 6.71 23.61 -11.49
CA THR A 578 6.51 24.98 -11.04
C THR A 578 6.74 25.02 -9.53
N ALA A 579 7.58 25.93 -9.06
CA ALA A 579 7.83 26.13 -7.64
C ALA A 579 7.40 27.53 -7.20
N ARG A 580 6.64 27.58 -6.09
CA ARG A 580 6.16 28.81 -5.48
C ARG A 580 6.40 28.83 -3.99
N SER A 581 6.61 29.99 -3.40
CA SER A 581 7.05 30.11 -2.02
C SER A 581 6.31 31.21 -1.29
N THR A 582 5.64 30.87 -0.20
CA THR A 582 5.17 31.86 0.78
C THR A 582 6.30 32.31 1.71
N LEU A 583 7.48 31.66 1.64
CA LEU A 583 8.70 32.11 2.31
C LEU A 583 9.37 33.23 1.51
N PRO A 584 9.86 34.28 2.17
CA PRO A 584 10.72 35.27 1.53
C PRO A 584 12.07 34.65 1.15
N VAL A 585 12.33 34.59 -0.16
CA VAL A 585 13.56 34.01 -0.73
C VAL A 585 14.77 34.83 -0.30
N GLY A 586 15.81 34.16 0.21
CA GLY A 586 17.05 34.82 0.64
C GLY A 586 17.01 35.51 2.01
N ALA A 587 15.85 35.52 2.69
CA ALA A 587 15.72 36.13 4.02
C ALA A 587 16.34 35.27 5.16
N GLY A 588 16.79 34.06 4.84
CA GLY A 588 17.42 33.16 5.80
C GLY A 588 16.46 32.25 6.57
N LEU A 589 15.23 32.13 6.08
CA LEU A 589 14.18 31.25 6.63
C LEU A 589 14.17 29.85 5.99
N GLY A 590 15.27 29.41 5.38
CA GLY A 590 15.39 28.07 4.81
C GLY A 590 14.69 27.86 3.46
N SER A 591 14.48 28.91 2.65
CA SER A 591 13.83 28.79 1.34
C SER A 591 14.51 27.79 0.39
N SER A 592 15.86 27.68 0.45
CA SER A 592 16.60 26.65 -0.31
C SER A 592 16.25 25.25 0.15
N ALA A 593 16.25 25.01 1.46
CA ALA A 593 15.93 23.72 2.05
C ALA A 593 14.48 23.29 1.75
N SER A 594 13.52 24.21 1.83
CA SER A 594 12.13 23.92 1.45
C SER A 594 12.00 23.56 -0.03
N PHE A 595 12.70 24.30 -0.92
CA PHE A 595 12.74 24.01 -2.35
C PHE A 595 13.40 22.66 -2.65
N SER A 596 14.55 22.39 -2.02
CA SER A 596 15.30 21.13 -2.12
C SER A 596 14.44 19.94 -1.69
N THR A 597 13.69 20.08 -0.60
CA THR A 597 12.74 19.06 -0.13
C THR A 597 11.56 18.85 -1.08
N CYS A 598 10.97 19.92 -1.62
CA CYS A 598 9.89 19.81 -2.60
C CYS A 598 10.38 19.13 -3.89
N SER A 599 11.52 19.57 -4.41
CA SER A 599 12.12 19.03 -5.63
C SER A 599 12.47 17.55 -5.45
N ALA A 600 13.11 17.19 -4.33
CA ALA A 600 13.42 15.80 -4.01
C ALA A 600 12.15 14.94 -3.91
N MET A 601 11.14 15.36 -3.15
CA MET A 601 9.88 14.62 -3.02
C MET A 601 9.20 14.41 -4.37
N ALA A 602 9.05 15.47 -5.17
CA ALA A 602 8.42 15.40 -6.47
C ALA A 602 9.17 14.45 -7.41
N LEU A 603 10.50 14.58 -7.51
CA LEU A 603 11.31 13.73 -8.37
C LEU A 603 11.32 12.27 -7.90
N LEU A 604 11.37 12.01 -6.60
CA LEU A 604 11.29 10.65 -6.04
C LEU A 604 9.94 9.99 -6.32
N LEU A 605 8.84 10.75 -6.30
CA LEU A 605 7.51 10.27 -6.68
C LEU A 605 7.41 10.01 -8.19
N ILE A 606 7.89 10.95 -9.02
CA ILE A 606 7.86 10.86 -10.48
C ILE A 606 8.67 9.65 -10.98
N HIS A 607 9.87 9.45 -10.44
CA HIS A 607 10.72 8.29 -10.75
C HIS A 607 10.35 7.02 -9.99
N ARG A 608 9.24 7.04 -9.22
CA ARG A 608 8.71 5.90 -8.45
C ARG A 608 9.70 5.29 -7.45
N ARG A 609 10.69 6.06 -6.99
CA ARG A 609 11.63 5.61 -5.95
C ARG A 609 10.96 5.54 -4.58
N ILE A 610 9.87 6.30 -4.39
CA ILE A 610 9.00 6.23 -3.21
C ILE A 610 7.55 6.11 -3.65
N SER A 611 6.72 5.44 -2.85
CA SER A 611 5.28 5.28 -3.10
C SER A 611 4.48 5.56 -1.84
N LEU A 612 3.37 6.29 -2.00
CA LEU A 612 2.48 6.65 -0.90
C LEU A 612 1.48 5.52 -0.60
N PRO A 613 1.18 5.20 0.68
CA PRO A 613 0.22 4.17 1.03
C PRO A 613 -1.22 4.52 0.59
N THR A 614 -2.03 3.50 0.30
CA THR A 614 -3.36 3.67 -0.34
C THR A 614 -4.43 4.27 0.57
N ILE A 615 -4.41 4.02 1.90
CA ILE A 615 -5.30 4.67 2.87
C ILE A 615 -4.61 4.73 4.26
N PRO A 616 -4.04 5.86 4.67
CA PRO A 616 -3.44 6.00 6.00
C PRO A 616 -4.52 6.07 7.09
N LYS A 617 -4.22 5.64 8.33
CA LYS A 617 -5.14 5.79 9.47
C LYS A 617 -5.36 7.28 9.79
N PRO A 618 -6.55 7.70 10.28
CA PRO A 618 -6.74 9.05 10.79
C PRO A 618 -5.70 9.36 11.87
N ALA A 619 -5.09 10.56 11.82
CA ALA A 619 -4.40 11.06 13.01
C ALA A 619 -5.44 11.21 14.13
N ARG A 620 -5.05 10.88 15.37
CA ARG A 620 -5.86 10.93 16.61
C ARG A 620 -7.00 11.97 16.54
N ALA A 621 -8.24 11.53 16.75
CA ALA A 621 -9.31 12.46 17.08
C ALA A 621 -9.02 13.06 18.46
N SER A 622 -9.26 14.37 18.61
CA SER A 622 -9.27 15.02 19.92
C SER A 622 -10.37 14.36 20.78
N ASP A 623 -9.97 13.67 21.85
CA ASP A 623 -10.89 12.96 22.75
C ASP A 623 -11.37 13.85 23.93
N SER A 624 -11.12 15.17 23.93
CA SER A 624 -11.55 16.06 25.02
C SER A 624 -11.85 17.49 24.55
N PRO A 625 -13.00 18.09 24.96
CA PRO A 625 -13.33 19.49 24.67
C PRO A 625 -12.43 20.53 25.37
N ASN A 626 -11.54 20.08 26.28
CA ASN A 626 -10.52 20.92 26.94
C ASN A 626 -9.07 20.49 26.61
N ASP A 627 -8.86 19.61 25.63
CA ASP A 627 -7.52 19.41 25.07
C ASP A 627 -7.21 20.64 24.22
N PRO A 628 -6.21 21.49 24.58
CA PRO A 628 -5.86 22.64 23.77
C PRO A 628 -5.40 22.25 22.35
N GLY A 629 -5.19 20.96 22.09
CA GLY A 629 -4.83 20.45 20.77
C GLY A 629 -3.52 21.07 20.29
N HIS A 630 -3.13 20.73 19.07
CA HIS A 630 -2.17 21.56 18.34
C HIS A 630 -2.91 22.86 17.96
N ILE A 631 -2.57 23.97 18.61
CA ILE A 631 -3.18 25.28 18.33
C ILE A 631 -2.73 25.67 16.90
N HIS A 632 -3.71 25.62 15.99
CA HIS A 632 -3.67 25.71 14.51
C HIS A 632 -3.32 24.41 13.78
N PHE A 633 -4.22 23.81 12.99
CA PHE A 633 -5.09 24.31 11.89
C PHE A 633 -4.30 24.82 10.69
N SER A 634 -3.81 23.89 9.86
CA SER A 634 -3.65 24.14 8.43
C SER A 634 -3.95 22.87 7.61
N HIS A 635 -3.95 21.68 8.22
CA HIS A 635 -3.65 20.50 7.41
C HIS A 635 -4.55 19.26 7.57
N GLU A 636 -5.49 19.22 8.54
CA GLU A 636 -6.43 18.08 8.82
C GLU A 636 -5.81 16.67 8.62
N GLY A 637 -4.49 16.57 8.86
CA GLY A 637 -3.66 15.63 8.12
C GLY A 637 -3.67 14.22 8.68
N ARG A 638 -3.51 13.23 7.81
CA ARG A 638 -3.17 11.87 8.21
C ARG A 638 -1.65 11.74 8.28
N LYS A 639 -1.11 11.24 9.39
CA LYS A 639 0.30 10.80 9.46
C LYS A 639 0.45 9.61 8.52
N ALA A 640 1.02 9.87 7.35
CA ALA A 640 0.96 8.95 6.22
C ALA A 640 2.31 8.79 5.52
N ILE A 641 3.15 9.82 5.57
CA ILE A 641 4.53 9.74 5.10
C ILE A 641 5.32 9.02 6.19
N THR A 642 5.85 7.84 5.88
CA THR A 642 6.59 7.04 6.86
C THR A 642 7.95 7.68 7.15
N PRO A 643 8.55 7.43 8.33
CA PRO A 643 9.91 7.88 8.62
C PRO A 643 10.93 7.44 7.56
N ALA A 644 10.74 6.26 6.94
CA ALA A 644 11.61 5.78 5.87
C ALA A 644 11.49 6.63 4.59
N ILE A 645 10.28 7.03 4.20
CA ILE A 645 10.08 7.93 3.05
C ILE A 645 10.67 9.31 3.37
N ALA A 646 10.41 9.83 4.57
CA ALA A 646 10.95 11.11 5.01
C ALA A 646 12.49 11.11 4.99
N GLU A 647 13.12 10.06 5.53
CA GLU A 647 14.58 9.91 5.54
C GLU A 647 15.16 9.89 4.11
N GLU A 648 14.52 9.17 3.18
CA GLU A 648 14.93 9.15 1.78
C GLU A 648 14.85 10.54 1.13
N VAL A 649 13.74 11.27 1.35
CA VAL A 649 13.60 12.65 0.86
C VAL A 649 14.66 13.57 1.48
N ASN A 650 14.95 13.42 2.77
CA ASN A 650 15.94 14.22 3.49
C ASN A 650 17.34 14.08 2.91
N ARG A 651 17.71 12.85 2.53
CA ARG A 651 18.99 12.55 1.92
C ARG A 651 19.17 13.22 0.55
N TRP A 652 18.15 13.17 -0.30
CA TRP A 652 18.18 13.87 -1.60
C TRP A 652 18.09 15.38 -1.46
N ALA A 653 17.29 15.89 -0.53
CA ALA A 653 17.27 17.31 -0.20
C ALA A 653 18.64 17.80 0.28
N PHE A 654 19.38 16.98 1.04
CA PHE A 654 20.75 17.30 1.44
C PHE A 654 21.74 17.36 0.27
N VAL A 655 21.58 16.51 -0.75
CA VAL A 655 22.36 16.59 -2.00
C VAL A 655 22.06 17.89 -2.74
N ALA A 656 20.79 18.30 -2.86
CA ALA A 656 20.44 19.60 -3.44
C ALA A 656 21.03 20.76 -2.63
N GLU A 657 20.99 20.73 -1.30
CA GLU A 657 21.60 21.77 -0.46
C GLU A 657 23.13 21.82 -0.62
N LYS A 658 23.80 20.70 -0.88
CA LYS A 658 25.25 20.68 -1.22
C LYS A 658 25.53 21.38 -2.54
N ILE A 659 24.65 21.23 -3.53
CA ILE A 659 24.77 21.91 -4.82
C ILE A 659 24.55 23.43 -4.65
N LEU A 660 23.57 23.81 -3.83
CA LEU A 660 23.21 25.21 -3.60
C LEU A 660 24.23 25.98 -2.72
N HIS A 661 24.75 25.34 -1.67
CA HIS A 661 25.55 26.01 -0.63
C HIS A 661 26.96 25.41 -0.42
N GLY A 662 27.30 24.33 -1.12
CA GLY A 662 28.58 23.61 -1.01
C GLY A 662 28.65 22.69 0.21
N ASN A 663 28.74 23.29 1.41
CA ASN A 663 28.93 22.56 2.68
C ASN A 663 27.79 22.85 3.68
N PRO A 664 26.54 22.42 3.40
CA PRO A 664 25.42 22.57 4.32
C PRO A 664 25.60 21.73 5.59
N SER A 665 25.00 22.16 6.70
CA SER A 665 25.03 21.46 7.98
C SER A 665 24.08 20.26 8.07
N GLY A 666 23.12 20.15 7.16
CA GLY A 666 22.05 19.14 7.18
C GLY A 666 20.82 19.53 8.01
N VAL A 667 20.94 20.58 8.84
CA VAL A 667 19.88 21.04 9.74
C VAL A 667 18.67 21.57 8.98
N ASP A 668 18.92 22.42 7.98
CA ASP A 668 17.87 23.16 7.32
C ASP A 668 16.93 22.22 6.53
N ASN A 669 17.48 21.27 5.77
CA ASN A 669 16.69 20.24 5.10
C ASN A 669 16.02 19.27 6.09
N SER A 670 16.68 18.91 7.19
CA SER A 670 16.07 18.04 8.20
C SER A 670 14.86 18.68 8.88
N VAL A 671 14.92 19.98 9.21
CA VAL A 671 13.75 20.73 9.70
C VAL A 671 12.65 20.74 8.63
N ALA A 672 12.99 21.02 7.38
CA ALA A 672 12.03 21.08 6.28
C ALA A 672 11.33 19.72 6.03
N VAL A 673 12.04 18.60 6.22
CA VAL A 673 11.46 17.27 6.03
C VAL A 673 10.66 16.80 7.24
N PHE A 674 11.26 16.82 8.44
CA PHE A 674 10.65 16.19 9.62
C PHE A 674 9.69 17.10 10.38
N GLY A 675 9.77 18.42 10.19
CA GLY A 675 8.95 19.37 10.94
C GLY A 675 9.33 19.48 12.41
N GLY A 676 8.45 20.08 13.21
CA GLY A 676 8.66 20.27 14.64
C GLY A 676 9.89 21.13 14.96
N ALA A 677 10.65 20.72 15.97
CA ALA A 677 11.93 21.35 16.33
C ALA A 677 13.03 20.31 16.52
N LEU A 678 14.26 20.71 16.24
CA LEU A 678 15.45 19.86 16.37
C LEU A 678 16.60 20.64 17.02
N ALA A 679 17.31 19.94 17.90
CA ALA A 679 18.54 20.40 18.51
C ALA A 679 19.72 19.91 17.66
N TYR A 680 20.61 20.84 17.29
CA TYR A 680 21.79 20.56 16.49
C TYR A 680 23.06 21.02 17.19
N THR A 681 24.05 20.15 17.21
CA THR A 681 25.41 20.46 17.68
C THR A 681 26.41 20.11 16.58
N ARG A 682 27.30 21.07 16.26
CA ARG A 682 28.38 20.86 15.28
C ARG A 682 29.50 20.01 15.89
N ALA A 683 30.05 19.06 15.12
CA ALA A 683 31.23 18.30 15.55
C ALA A 683 32.43 19.22 15.81
N GLY A 684 33.12 18.99 16.93
CA GLY A 684 34.27 19.78 17.38
C GLY A 684 34.09 20.32 18.79
N PHE A 685 35.06 21.08 19.29
CA PHE A 685 35.00 21.71 20.63
C PHE A 685 34.72 20.73 21.79
N GLY A 686 35.16 19.48 21.67
CA GLY A 686 34.96 18.43 22.68
C GLY A 686 33.60 17.73 22.66
N LYS A 687 32.71 18.03 21.70
CA LYS A 687 31.38 17.41 21.55
C LYS A 687 31.25 16.65 20.21
N PRO A 688 30.57 15.49 20.18
CA PRO A 688 30.20 14.83 18.93
C PRO A 688 29.14 15.65 18.18
N SER A 689 29.11 15.56 16.85
CA SER A 689 27.97 16.10 16.08
C SER A 689 26.71 15.32 16.41
N GLY A 690 25.60 16.02 16.59
CA GLY A 690 24.29 15.39 16.85
C GLY A 690 23.14 16.23 16.31
N MET A 691 22.11 15.53 15.82
CA MET A 691 20.80 16.08 15.49
C MET A 691 19.74 15.28 16.26
N GLU A 692 19.00 15.93 17.14
CA GLU A 692 17.98 15.29 17.99
C GLU A 692 16.65 16.03 17.85
N GLY A 693 15.58 15.30 17.51
CA GLY A 693 14.23 15.86 17.46
C GLY A 693 13.69 16.16 18.86
N ILE A 694 13.09 17.34 19.04
CA ILE A 694 12.42 17.75 20.27
C ILE A 694 10.97 17.23 20.24
N GLN A 695 10.71 16.17 20.99
CA GLN A 695 9.38 15.56 21.08
C GLN A 695 8.44 16.43 21.91
N GLY A 696 7.15 16.46 21.56
CA GLY A 696 6.12 17.17 22.34
C GLY A 696 6.00 18.67 22.07
N PHE A 697 6.83 19.24 21.19
CA PHE A 697 6.77 20.65 20.84
C PHE A 697 5.41 21.02 20.20
N LYS A 698 4.65 21.88 20.89
CA LYS A 698 3.39 22.44 20.39
C LYS A 698 3.68 23.72 19.61
N SER A 699 3.00 23.90 18.47
CA SER A 699 3.15 25.07 17.62
C SER A 699 2.96 26.39 18.39
N LEU A 700 3.74 27.41 18.04
CA LEU A 700 3.72 28.74 18.65
C LEU A 700 3.48 29.80 17.57
N ARG A 701 2.75 30.87 17.88
CA ARG A 701 2.56 32.01 16.97
C ARG A 701 3.80 32.90 16.99
N PHE A 702 4.31 33.23 15.81
CA PHE A 702 5.43 34.14 15.63
C PHE A 702 5.15 35.15 14.52
N LEU A 703 5.64 36.37 14.71
CA LEU A 703 5.74 37.38 13.67
C LEU A 703 7.21 37.42 13.19
N LEU A 704 7.45 37.01 11.95
CA LEU A 704 8.76 37.06 11.32
C LEU A 704 8.89 38.35 10.53
N THR A 705 9.90 39.17 10.81
CA THR A 705 10.07 40.46 10.12
C THR A 705 11.37 40.47 9.35
N ASN A 706 11.30 40.45 8.01
CA ASN A 706 12.46 40.64 7.15
C ASN A 706 12.84 42.13 7.11
N SER A 707 14.07 42.42 7.56
CA SER A 707 14.60 43.78 7.58
C SER A 707 14.98 44.33 6.21
N LYS A 708 15.03 43.47 5.17
CA LYS A 708 15.56 43.75 3.82
C LYS A 708 17.03 44.18 3.78
N VAL A 709 17.72 44.14 4.92
CA VAL A 709 19.16 44.43 5.00
C VAL A 709 19.93 43.17 4.58
N PRO A 710 20.76 43.23 3.52
CA PRO A 710 21.59 42.10 3.12
C PRO A 710 22.63 41.79 4.19
N ARG A 711 22.96 40.50 4.35
CA ARG A 711 23.89 40.02 5.38
C ARG A 711 25.11 39.34 4.77
N ASP A 712 26.28 39.56 5.35
CA ASP A 712 27.49 38.80 5.06
C ASP A 712 27.83 37.87 6.23
N THR A 713 27.25 36.67 6.18
CA THR A 713 27.44 35.64 7.20
C THR A 713 28.92 35.30 7.41
N LYS A 714 29.72 35.24 6.34
CA LYS A 714 31.15 34.88 6.44
C LYS A 714 31.91 35.94 7.21
N ARG A 715 31.67 37.22 6.90
CA ARG A 715 32.29 38.34 7.60
C ARG A 715 31.86 38.41 9.06
N LEU A 716 30.58 38.21 9.37
CA LEU A 716 30.09 38.25 10.76
C LEU A 716 30.69 37.12 11.61
N VAL A 717 30.73 35.89 11.08
CA VAL A 717 31.36 34.74 11.76
C VAL A 717 32.86 34.97 11.95
N ALA A 718 33.54 35.51 10.93
CA ALA A 718 34.96 35.87 11.05
C ALA A 718 35.18 36.96 12.11
N GLY A 719 34.30 37.95 12.19
CA GLY A 719 34.35 39.02 13.19
C GLY A 719 34.21 38.50 14.61
N VAL A 720 33.27 37.60 14.89
CA VAL A 720 33.15 36.95 16.20
C VAL A 720 34.35 36.04 16.48
N GLY A 721 34.85 35.34 15.47
CA GLY A 721 36.09 34.54 15.58
C GLY A 721 37.30 35.38 15.96
N GLN A 722 37.46 36.56 15.37
CA GLN A 722 38.52 37.51 15.72
C GLN A 722 38.32 38.06 17.13
N LYS A 723 37.10 38.50 17.47
CA LYS A 723 36.76 38.98 18.82
C LYS A 723 37.03 37.92 19.89
N LYS A 724 36.82 36.64 19.57
CA LYS A 724 37.15 35.51 20.46
C LYS A 724 38.65 35.35 20.70
N LEU A 725 39.50 35.71 19.72
CA LEU A 725 40.95 35.69 19.88
C LEU A 725 41.44 36.90 20.70
N GLU A 726 40.79 38.06 20.54
CA GLU A 726 41.13 39.30 21.23
C GLU A 726 40.64 39.30 22.69
N GLU A 727 39.43 38.81 22.95
CA GLU A 727 38.74 38.83 24.24
C GLU A 727 38.13 37.45 24.58
N PRO A 728 38.95 36.40 24.79
CA PRO A 728 38.47 35.02 24.90
C PRO A 728 37.56 34.78 26.10
N GLU A 729 37.84 35.38 27.27
CA GLU A 729 37.01 35.22 28.47
C GLU A 729 35.61 35.81 28.29
N LEU A 730 35.52 37.01 27.71
CA LEU A 730 34.23 37.66 27.45
C LEU A 730 33.41 36.85 26.43
N VAL A 731 34.01 36.50 25.29
CA VAL A 731 33.28 35.80 24.22
C VAL A 731 32.88 34.39 24.66
N ASN A 732 33.75 33.64 25.36
CA ASN A 732 33.37 32.32 25.87
C ASN A 732 32.26 32.43 26.93
N GLY A 733 32.30 33.41 27.83
CA GLY A 733 31.22 33.63 28.80
C GLY A 733 29.88 33.93 28.12
N ILE A 734 29.88 34.68 27.01
CA ILE A 734 28.66 34.91 26.22
C ILE A 734 28.19 33.62 25.53
N LEU A 735 29.11 32.82 24.96
CA LEU A 735 28.77 31.54 24.32
C LEU A 735 28.18 30.53 25.34
N ASP A 736 28.72 30.49 26.56
CA ASP A 736 28.21 29.64 27.64
C ASP A 736 26.81 30.08 28.08
N ALA A 737 26.53 31.39 28.13
CA ALA A 737 25.18 31.91 28.39
C ALA A 737 24.19 31.52 27.29
N ILE A 738 24.58 31.65 26.00
CA ILE A 738 23.73 31.22 24.87
C ILE A 738 23.50 29.70 24.90
N GLN A 739 24.48 28.90 25.33
CA GLN A 739 24.31 27.47 25.54
C GLN A 739 23.28 27.18 26.65
N ALA A 740 23.36 27.86 27.78
CA ALA A 740 22.38 27.71 28.87
C ALA A 740 20.96 28.06 28.42
N ILE A 741 20.81 29.14 27.64
CA ILE A 741 19.54 29.53 27.02
C ILE A 741 19.02 28.44 26.09
N SER A 742 19.90 27.83 25.28
CA SER A 742 19.52 26.77 24.35
C SER A 742 19.10 25.50 25.10
N ASP A 743 19.78 25.15 26.20
CA ASP A 743 19.37 24.00 27.03
C ASP A 743 18.05 24.23 27.76
N GLU A 744 17.83 25.45 28.28
CA GLU A 744 16.56 25.86 28.88
C GLU A 744 15.42 25.86 27.85
N GLY A 745 15.64 26.45 26.69
CA GLY A 745 14.70 26.46 25.58
C GLY A 745 14.33 25.05 25.15
N ARG A 746 15.31 24.14 24.99
CA ARG A 746 15.05 22.74 24.64
C ARG A 746 14.18 22.06 25.70
N ARG A 747 14.47 22.27 26.97
CA ARG A 747 13.72 21.66 28.08
C ARG A 747 12.28 22.18 28.12
N ALA A 748 12.09 23.49 28.03
CA ALA A 748 10.76 24.10 28.01
C ALA A 748 9.92 23.62 26.81
N LEU A 749 10.52 23.48 25.62
CA LEU A 749 9.83 23.00 24.43
C LEU A 749 9.52 21.49 24.46
N ALA A 750 10.27 20.70 25.23
CA ALA A 750 10.11 19.25 25.34
C ALA A 750 9.17 18.81 26.48
N ASP A 751 8.87 19.70 27.44
CA ASP A 751 8.12 19.35 28.64
C ASP A 751 6.60 19.38 28.37
N PRO A 752 5.90 18.22 28.43
CA PRO A 752 4.47 18.15 28.18
C PRO A 752 3.62 18.69 29.35
N GLU A 753 4.20 18.85 30.54
CA GLU A 753 3.48 19.23 31.77
C GLU A 753 3.48 20.76 32.00
N VAL A 754 4.32 21.51 31.28
CA VAL A 754 4.36 22.98 31.39
C VAL A 754 3.10 23.59 30.78
N SER A 755 2.44 24.47 31.53
CA SER A 755 1.27 25.20 31.04
C SER A 755 1.65 26.13 29.89
N ARG A 756 0.71 26.36 28.96
CA ARG A 756 0.95 27.19 27.78
C ARG A 756 1.41 28.62 28.12
N GLU A 757 0.81 29.21 29.16
CA GLU A 757 1.18 30.53 29.68
C GLU A 757 2.61 30.54 30.25
N ALA A 758 2.97 29.54 31.05
CA ALA A 758 4.32 29.41 31.61
C ALA A 758 5.37 29.21 30.50
N LEU A 759 5.05 28.42 29.47
CA LEU A 759 5.92 28.22 28.31
C LEU A 759 6.16 29.55 27.56
N LEU A 760 5.10 30.29 27.24
CA LEU A 760 5.20 31.57 26.54
C LEU A 760 6.01 32.60 27.34
N SER A 761 5.79 32.66 28.66
CA SER A 761 6.53 33.53 29.57
C SER A 761 8.03 33.18 29.61
N ALA A 762 8.36 31.89 29.76
CA ALA A 762 9.74 31.41 29.76
C ALA A 762 10.45 31.72 28.43
N LEU A 763 9.83 31.40 27.29
CA LEU A 763 10.39 31.69 25.97
C LEU A 763 10.57 33.19 25.72
N SER A 764 9.62 34.01 26.17
CA SER A 764 9.72 35.48 26.09
C SER A 764 10.96 36.01 26.82
N SER A 765 11.23 35.51 28.03
CA SER A 765 12.45 35.86 28.80
C SER A 765 13.71 35.42 28.06
N LEU A 766 13.76 34.17 27.61
CA LEU A 766 14.91 33.61 26.90
C LEU A 766 15.20 34.35 25.59
N ILE A 767 14.18 34.76 24.84
CA ILE A 767 14.33 35.53 23.59
C ILE A 767 15.01 36.87 23.86
N ASN A 768 14.57 37.59 24.89
CA ASN A 768 15.14 38.89 25.23
C ASN A 768 16.58 38.78 25.71
N GLU A 769 16.86 37.81 26.57
CA GLU A 769 18.21 37.55 27.09
C GLU A 769 19.17 37.15 25.95
N ASN A 770 18.74 36.24 25.08
CA ASN A 770 19.54 35.78 23.95
C ASN A 770 19.90 36.93 23.00
N HIS A 771 18.97 37.84 22.74
CA HIS A 771 19.25 38.99 21.88
C HIS A 771 20.31 39.92 22.45
N ILE A 772 20.31 40.15 23.78
CA ILE A 772 21.33 40.95 24.45
C ILE A 772 22.73 40.34 24.22
N HIS A 773 22.84 39.02 24.39
CA HIS A 773 24.09 38.30 24.14
C HIS A 773 24.55 38.42 22.67
N LEU A 774 23.64 38.30 21.72
CA LEU A 774 23.95 38.43 20.29
C LEU A 774 24.35 39.86 19.90
N ALA A 775 23.69 40.87 20.48
CA ALA A 775 24.10 42.27 20.31
C ALA A 775 25.51 42.51 20.88
N ASN A 776 25.83 41.92 22.04
CA ASN A 776 27.16 42.01 22.66
C ASN A 776 28.24 41.27 21.85
N LEU A 777 27.88 40.21 21.11
CA LEU A 777 28.78 39.58 20.13
C LEU A 777 29.02 40.45 18.89
N GLY A 778 28.28 41.55 18.72
CA GLY A 778 28.41 42.47 17.59
C GLY A 778 27.73 41.96 16.32
N VAL A 779 26.77 41.04 16.45
CA VAL A 779 26.08 40.44 15.30
C VAL A 779 24.67 41.00 15.08
N SER A 780 24.24 42.01 15.85
CA SER A 780 23.00 42.74 15.59
C SER A 780 23.19 43.85 14.52
N HIS A 781 22.10 44.48 14.10
CA HIS A 781 22.09 45.57 13.13
C HIS A 781 21.07 46.64 13.53
N PRO A 782 21.29 47.95 13.27
CA PRO A 782 20.34 49.01 13.63
C PRO A 782 18.89 48.76 13.18
N ALA A 783 18.70 48.17 12.00
CA ALA A 783 17.37 47.79 11.50
C ALA A 783 16.69 46.72 12.36
N LEU A 784 17.44 45.74 12.87
CA LEU A 784 16.90 44.69 13.76
C LEU A 784 16.56 45.26 15.14
N GLU A 785 17.37 46.18 15.65
CA GLU A 785 17.07 46.91 16.89
C GLU A 785 15.84 47.80 16.74
N ALA A 786 15.65 48.43 15.58
CA ALA A 786 14.45 49.24 15.29
C ALA A 786 13.18 48.38 15.26
N ILE A 787 13.22 47.21 14.63
CA ILE A 787 12.11 46.23 14.66
C ILE A 787 11.82 45.83 16.11
N ARG A 788 12.84 45.47 16.88
CA ARG A 788 12.71 45.09 18.29
C ARG A 788 12.14 46.22 19.15
N ALA A 789 12.53 47.47 18.93
CA ALA A 789 11.99 48.61 19.67
C ALA A 789 10.48 48.78 19.42
N LYS A 790 10.04 48.57 18.17
CA LYS A 790 8.62 48.68 17.79
C LYS A 790 7.75 47.56 18.35
N THR A 791 8.27 46.33 18.37
CA THR A 791 7.57 45.18 18.95
C THR A 791 7.56 45.24 20.47
N ALA A 792 8.66 45.68 21.11
CA ALA A 792 8.75 45.88 22.55
C ALA A 792 7.78 46.96 23.07
N ALA A 793 7.49 48.00 22.28
CA ALA A 793 6.47 49.00 22.62
C ALA A 793 5.06 48.38 22.79
N ARG A 794 4.84 47.18 22.25
CA ARG A 794 3.61 46.37 22.38
C ARG A 794 3.81 45.16 23.28
N GLN A 795 4.85 45.15 24.11
CA GLN A 795 5.18 44.07 25.06
C GLN A 795 5.50 42.72 24.40
N LEU A 796 5.98 42.74 23.15
CA LEU A 796 6.40 41.52 22.44
C LEU A 796 7.91 41.34 22.50
N SER A 797 8.33 40.09 22.66
CA SER A 797 9.76 39.72 22.74
C SER A 797 10.30 39.36 21.37
N THR A 798 11.38 40.03 20.97
CA THR A 798 11.95 39.93 19.62
C THR A 798 13.45 39.78 19.67
N LYS A 799 13.98 38.93 18.79
CA LYS A 799 15.42 38.78 18.57
C LYS A 799 15.74 38.59 17.09
N LEU A 800 17.01 38.68 16.76
CA LEU A 800 17.52 38.28 15.44
C LEU A 800 17.48 36.74 15.26
N THR A 801 17.48 36.27 14.02
CA THR A 801 17.65 34.85 13.72
C THR A 801 18.67 34.63 12.60
N GLY A 802 19.29 33.45 12.56
CA GLY A 802 20.35 33.13 11.61
C GLY A 802 21.69 33.80 11.94
N ALA A 803 22.39 34.31 10.93
CA ALA A 803 23.77 34.81 11.09
C ALA A 803 23.87 36.22 11.70
N GLY A 804 22.77 36.99 11.79
CA GLY A 804 22.81 38.39 12.20
C GLY A 804 23.23 39.37 11.09
N GLY A 805 23.51 40.62 11.46
CA GLY A 805 23.93 41.74 10.60
C GLY A 805 22.86 42.26 9.63
N GLY A 806 21.63 41.77 9.74
CA GLY A 806 20.52 41.99 8.81
C GLY A 806 19.61 40.75 8.77
N GLY A 807 18.82 40.58 7.71
CA GLY A 807 17.92 39.43 7.55
C GLY A 807 16.64 39.52 8.40
N CYS A 808 16.23 38.41 9.02
CA CYS A 808 14.97 38.35 9.77
C CYS A 808 15.12 38.53 11.28
N ALA A 809 14.12 39.18 11.87
CA ALA A 809 13.82 39.14 13.29
C ALA A 809 12.65 38.16 13.55
N VAL A 810 12.67 37.52 14.72
CA VAL A 810 11.63 36.60 15.19
C VAL A 810 10.99 37.20 16.43
N THR A 811 9.68 37.40 16.38
CA THR A 811 8.89 37.97 17.48
C THR A 811 7.88 36.94 17.96
N LEU A 812 7.95 36.56 19.23
CA LEU A 812 6.97 35.65 19.84
C LEU A 812 5.66 36.42 20.07
N VAL A 813 4.54 35.86 19.59
CA VAL A 813 3.20 36.44 19.75
C VAL A 813 2.41 35.56 20.72
N PRO A 814 2.00 36.06 21.89
CA PRO A 814 1.14 35.32 22.82
C PRO A 814 -0.20 34.93 22.19
N ASP A 815 -0.79 33.81 22.64
CA ASP A 815 -2.03 33.30 22.07
C ASP A 815 -3.23 34.25 22.31
N ASP A 816 -3.20 35.06 23.38
CA ASP A 816 -4.21 36.03 23.80
C ASP A 816 -3.95 37.47 23.31
N PHE A 817 -2.95 37.67 22.44
CA PHE A 817 -2.63 38.99 21.90
C PHE A 817 -3.73 39.50 20.95
N HIS A 818 -4.16 40.76 21.12
CA HIS A 818 -5.30 41.31 20.39
C HIS A 818 -5.02 41.47 18.88
N GLU A 819 -5.90 40.93 18.03
CA GLU A 819 -5.70 40.91 16.56
C GLU A 819 -5.65 42.31 15.94
N ASP A 820 -6.41 43.28 16.46
CA ASP A 820 -6.33 44.67 15.99
C ASP A 820 -4.94 45.27 16.27
N ALA A 821 -4.38 45.03 17.46
CA ALA A 821 -3.06 45.53 17.82
C ALA A 821 -1.92 44.85 17.03
N LEU A 822 -2.14 43.60 16.61
CA LEU A 822 -1.24 42.86 15.74
C LEU A 822 -1.29 43.40 14.30
N SER A 823 -2.48 43.69 13.80
CA SER A 823 -2.70 44.30 12.48
C SER A 823 -2.05 45.69 12.41
N ASP A 824 -2.26 46.52 13.43
CA ASP A 824 -1.61 47.84 13.56
C ASP A 824 -0.07 47.73 13.58
N LEU A 825 0.48 46.72 14.27
CA LEU A 825 1.93 46.48 14.30
C LEU A 825 2.46 46.07 12.91
N ILE A 826 1.74 45.21 12.21
CA ILE A 826 2.10 44.76 10.86
C ILE A 826 2.12 45.96 9.90
N GLU A 827 1.09 46.80 9.93
CA GLU A 827 1.03 48.03 9.13
C GLU A 827 2.17 49.01 9.47
N ASP A 828 2.47 49.18 10.76
CA ASP A 828 3.56 50.04 11.22
C ASP A 828 4.94 49.56 10.75
N LEU A 829 5.17 48.24 10.74
CA LEU A 829 6.42 47.66 10.24
C LEU A 829 6.52 47.78 8.71
N GLN A 830 5.41 47.57 7.99
CA GLN A 830 5.35 47.77 6.54
C GLN A 830 5.61 49.23 6.15
N ARG A 831 5.08 50.19 6.91
CA ARG A 831 5.29 51.63 6.69
C ARG A 831 6.77 52.02 6.80
N ASP A 832 7.52 51.34 7.65
CA ASP A 832 8.97 51.52 7.79
C ASP A 832 9.80 50.80 6.72
N GLY A 833 9.14 50.11 5.78
CA GLY A 833 9.81 49.37 4.71
C GLY A 833 10.28 47.97 5.11
N TYR A 834 9.81 47.43 6.24
CA TYR A 834 10.03 46.03 6.60
C TYR A 834 8.96 45.10 6.03
N GLU A 835 9.26 43.80 5.99
CA GLU A 835 8.35 42.76 5.50
C GLU A 835 7.97 41.80 6.64
N PRO A 836 6.85 42.04 7.33
CA PRO A 836 6.33 41.14 8.36
C PRO A 836 5.52 39.97 7.78
N TYR A 837 5.68 38.79 8.37
CA TYR A 837 4.98 37.55 8.05
C TYR A 837 4.50 36.90 9.36
N LEU A 838 3.18 36.81 9.54
CA LEU A 838 2.60 36.06 10.65
C LEU A 838 2.60 34.57 10.31
N THR A 839 3.09 33.73 11.22
CA THR A 839 3.25 32.29 10.99
C THR A 839 3.19 31.51 12.29
N SER A 840 3.02 30.19 12.19
CA SER A 840 3.30 29.28 13.29
C SER A 840 4.73 28.73 13.18
N VAL A 841 5.31 28.36 14.33
CA VAL A 841 6.62 27.70 14.45
C VAL A 841 6.44 26.38 15.18
N GLY A 842 7.00 25.29 14.65
CA GLY A 842 6.84 23.92 15.18
C GLY A 842 5.77 23.07 14.49
N GLY A 843 5.33 23.47 13.30
CA GLY A 843 4.33 22.75 12.51
C GLY A 843 4.87 21.50 11.79
N SER A 844 4.00 20.87 11.00
CA SER A 844 4.29 19.67 10.21
C SER A 844 5.43 19.87 9.21
N GLY A 845 6.18 18.80 8.96
CA GLY A 845 7.27 18.76 8.00
C GLY A 845 6.78 18.72 6.55
N LEU A 846 7.49 17.98 5.71
CA LEU A 846 7.13 17.67 4.33
C LEU A 846 5.66 17.21 4.23
N GLY A 847 4.95 17.69 3.21
CA GLY A 847 3.60 17.30 2.87
C GLY A 847 3.38 17.06 1.37
N VAL A 848 2.37 16.26 1.04
CA VAL A 848 1.91 15.99 -0.33
C VAL A 848 0.39 15.96 -0.38
N LEU A 849 -0.21 16.60 -1.38
CA LEU A 849 -1.66 16.56 -1.59
C LEU A 849 -2.10 15.12 -1.86
N SER A 850 -3.10 14.65 -1.13
CA SER A 850 -3.56 13.27 -1.22
C SER A 850 -4.18 13.01 -2.60
N PRO A 851 -3.70 12.00 -3.35
CA PRO A 851 -4.28 11.66 -4.65
C PRO A 851 -5.68 11.04 -4.53
N TYR A 852 -6.14 10.73 -3.31
CA TYR A 852 -7.37 9.99 -3.03
C TYR A 852 -8.58 10.89 -2.73
N THR A 853 -8.41 12.21 -2.70
CA THR A 853 -9.46 13.16 -2.31
C THR A 853 -9.53 14.33 -3.27
N ARG A 854 -9.93 14.10 -4.53
CA ARG A 854 -10.46 15.21 -5.35
C ARG A 854 -11.94 15.39 -5.01
N ARG A 855 -12.30 16.57 -4.49
CA ARG A 855 -13.70 17.01 -4.32
C ARG A 855 -14.38 16.97 -5.69
N GLY A 856 -15.33 16.06 -5.85
CA GLY A 856 -16.11 15.88 -7.09
C GLY A 856 -16.87 14.56 -7.20
N SER A 857 -16.50 13.52 -6.43
CA SER A 857 -17.11 12.18 -6.58
C SER A 857 -17.79 11.61 -5.32
N ALA A 858 -17.85 12.35 -4.22
CA ALA A 858 -18.32 11.82 -2.94
C ALA A 858 -19.83 11.97 -2.67
N GLU A 859 -20.59 12.76 -3.44
CA GLU A 859 -22.04 12.93 -3.24
C GLU A 859 -22.92 12.18 -4.26
N SER A 860 -22.35 11.42 -5.20
CA SER A 860 -23.12 10.59 -6.14
C SER A 860 -23.18 9.09 -5.81
N LEU A 861 -22.51 8.62 -4.75
CA LEU A 861 -22.53 7.21 -4.31
C LEU A 861 -23.80 6.83 -3.53
N GLY A 862 -24.90 7.54 -3.74
CA GLY A 862 -26.14 7.39 -2.98
C GLY A 862 -27.41 7.59 -3.81
N ARG A 863 -27.50 6.99 -5.01
CA ARG A 863 -28.75 6.57 -5.70
C ARG A 863 -28.41 6.07 -7.12
N LEU A 864 -28.19 4.76 -7.26
CA LEU A 864 -28.16 4.10 -8.57
C LEU A 864 -29.60 3.85 -9.02
N THR A 865 -30.13 4.76 -9.83
CA THR A 865 -31.24 4.49 -10.76
C THR A 865 -30.62 4.37 -12.16
N PRO A 866 -31.16 3.55 -13.09
CA PRO A 866 -30.50 3.25 -14.37
C PRO A 866 -30.32 4.52 -15.22
N PRO A 867 -29.34 4.56 -16.14
CA PRO A 867 -29.18 5.69 -17.05
C PRO A 867 -30.41 5.82 -17.96
N GLU A 868 -30.92 7.05 -18.09
CA GLU A 868 -31.99 7.38 -19.04
C GLU A 868 -31.49 7.27 -20.50
N THR A 869 -32.43 6.92 -21.38
CA THR A 869 -32.22 6.66 -22.80
C THR A 869 -31.78 7.94 -23.55
N PRO A 870 -30.85 7.87 -24.52
CA PRO A 870 -30.36 9.06 -25.20
C PRO A 870 -31.42 9.61 -26.17
N GLY A 871 -31.97 10.78 -25.83
CA GLY A 871 -32.79 11.60 -26.72
C GLY A 871 -33.99 12.23 -26.03
N GLU A 872 -33.76 13.28 -25.25
CA GLU A 872 -34.60 14.48 -25.13
C GLU A 872 -34.01 15.42 -24.05
N LEU A 873 -34.36 16.71 -24.13
CA LEU A 873 -34.00 17.80 -23.22
C LEU A 873 -32.68 18.53 -23.46
N THR A 874 -32.68 19.27 -24.57
CA THR A 874 -32.27 20.68 -24.55
C THR A 874 -32.96 21.45 -23.41
N SER A 875 -32.22 21.87 -22.37
CA SER A 875 -32.36 23.20 -21.74
C SER A 875 -31.45 23.38 -20.51
N GLN A 876 -30.59 24.40 -20.58
CA GLN A 876 -30.01 25.18 -19.47
C GLN A 876 -29.02 24.49 -18.51
N ARG A 877 -27.74 24.49 -18.89
CA ARG A 877 -26.64 24.75 -17.94
C ARG A 877 -25.83 25.94 -18.46
N THR A 878 -25.90 27.05 -17.73
CA THR A 878 -25.09 28.24 -17.92
C THR A 878 -23.64 27.95 -17.55
N GLY A 879 -22.72 28.36 -18.42
CA GLY A 879 -21.28 28.10 -18.31
C GLY A 879 -20.57 28.86 -17.18
N GLY A 880 -19.59 28.17 -16.62
CA GLY A 880 -18.36 28.74 -16.05
C GLY A 880 -17.23 27.82 -16.50
N GLU A 881 -16.25 28.36 -17.22
CA GLU A 881 -15.05 27.62 -17.62
C GLU A 881 -14.24 27.28 -16.36
N GLU A 882 -13.96 25.99 -16.12
CA GLU A 882 -13.00 25.59 -15.09
C GLU A 882 -11.58 25.95 -15.56
N VAL A 883 -10.91 26.84 -14.82
CA VAL A 883 -9.51 27.19 -15.06
C VAL A 883 -8.63 25.97 -14.74
N PRO A 884 -7.71 25.54 -15.63
CA PRO A 884 -6.76 24.47 -15.36
C PRO A 884 -5.94 24.70 -14.08
N LEU A 885 -5.71 23.65 -13.28
CA LEU A 885 -5.04 23.73 -11.96
C LEU A 885 -3.63 24.35 -12.02
N ASN A 886 -2.87 24.10 -13.09
CA ASN A 886 -1.57 24.73 -13.33
C ASN A 886 -1.69 26.25 -13.49
N ALA A 887 -2.66 26.71 -14.29
CA ALA A 887 -2.91 28.13 -14.49
C ALA A 887 -3.39 28.79 -13.19
N ALA A 888 -4.22 28.10 -12.40
CA ALA A 888 -4.62 28.56 -11.08
C ALA A 888 -3.43 28.65 -10.10
N PHE A 889 -2.53 27.65 -10.10
CA PHE A 889 -1.33 27.66 -9.25
C PHE A 889 -0.36 28.80 -9.59
N GLU A 890 -0.19 29.09 -10.88
CA GLU A 890 0.67 30.17 -11.37
C GLU A 890 0.08 31.56 -11.07
N THR A 891 -1.24 31.72 -11.18
CA THR A 891 -1.90 33.04 -11.08
C THR A 891 -2.37 33.42 -9.68
N THR A 892 -2.50 32.46 -8.75
CA THR A 892 -2.94 32.74 -7.37
C THR A 892 -1.99 33.71 -6.67
N ALA A 893 -2.50 34.71 -5.95
CA ALA A 893 -1.63 35.61 -5.20
C ALA A 893 -0.85 34.85 -4.12
N THR A 894 0.44 35.16 -3.91
CA THR A 894 1.28 34.47 -2.92
C THR A 894 0.67 34.48 -1.51
N THR A 895 -0.06 35.54 -1.16
CA THR A 895 -0.78 35.67 0.13
C THR A 895 -1.96 34.71 0.28
N GLY A 896 -2.57 34.26 -0.82
CA GLY A 896 -3.68 33.29 -0.82
C GLY A 896 -3.26 31.86 -1.15
N LEU A 897 -1.97 31.63 -1.42
CA LEU A 897 -1.47 30.35 -1.93
C LEU A 897 -1.68 29.19 -0.96
N SER A 898 -1.46 29.42 0.34
CA SER A 898 -1.66 28.39 1.37
C SER A 898 -3.13 27.99 1.50
N GLN A 899 -4.04 28.98 1.54
CA GLN A 899 -5.47 28.73 1.59
C GLN A 899 -5.95 27.99 0.33
N TRP A 900 -5.54 28.44 -0.85
CA TRP A 900 -5.84 27.77 -2.11
C TRP A 900 -5.39 26.31 -2.10
N ALA A 901 -4.16 26.04 -1.63
CA ALA A 901 -3.59 24.71 -1.59
C ALA A 901 -4.36 23.78 -0.63
N GLU A 902 -4.84 24.30 0.49
CA GLU A 902 -5.68 23.56 1.45
C GLU A 902 -7.08 23.25 0.91
N GLU A 903 -7.67 24.17 0.13
CA GLU A 903 -9.00 24.00 -0.46
C GLU A 903 -9.05 22.89 -1.52
N LEU A 904 -7.91 22.53 -2.14
CA LEU A 904 -7.81 21.47 -3.16
C LEU A 904 -8.13 20.07 -2.62
N GLY A 905 -7.93 19.82 -1.34
CA GLY A 905 -8.18 18.52 -0.75
C GLY A 905 -7.34 18.23 0.49
N ARG A 906 -7.31 16.95 0.87
CA ARG A 906 -6.60 16.52 2.07
C ARG A 906 -5.12 16.37 1.80
N TRP A 907 -4.30 16.72 2.77
CA TRP A 907 -2.85 16.60 2.68
C TRP A 907 -2.30 15.49 3.57
N LEU A 908 -1.22 14.87 3.12
CA LEU A 908 -0.47 13.84 3.83
C LEU A 908 0.86 14.45 4.31
N TYR A 909 1.16 14.35 5.61
CA TYR A 909 2.40 14.90 6.19
C TYR A 909 3.23 13.81 6.87
N VAL A 910 4.50 14.16 7.13
CA VAL A 910 5.41 13.46 8.07
C VAL A 910 4.89 13.55 9.50
#